data_AF-A0A2N1MQT8-F1
#
_entry.id   AF-A0A2N1MQT8-F1
#
_cell.length_a   1.000
_cell.length_b   1.000
_cell.length_c   1.000
_cell.angle_alpha   90.00
_cell.angle_beta   90.00
_cell.angle_gamma   90.00
#
_symmetry.space_group_name_H-M   'P 1'
#
loop_
_entity.id
_entity.type
_entity.pdbx_description
1 polymer ?
#
loop_
_entity_poly.entity_id
_entity_poly.type
_entity_poly.pdbx_seq_one_letter_code
_entity_poly.pdbx_strand_id
1 'polypeptide(L)'
;MEYTNKNSLKRCLTEITKDWKQRLFYLYQIIKGLSNIHEKDLIHYNFHNGNILCNKYEENIYGIFISDYLGLYQLAKSFLKENDIYGVLPFIAPEILRGQSYTQASDIYSFSIIMWEFTSEILPFNNKAHDLQLALSICKGERPEIIENTPQCYIDLMKKCWNENPLKRPSSKEVLDIIKNWIIRPLGGDINEELKSNIMEFINAPIEHNNLIVESHPKACYTSHLLDFTSKELNELLILEDPWELIELKQKYQSSFNELQNIQMELTLQNEEFAKKESTLQIQITNLQSEKQALDGKLTEQLKQNSQLNQEKNNLQDKLVQTETIVQELKSQQDQFKNQINQFQIGYKQIEEENLKLEKIAETYYQSSQNELINLQQRNFQTEKEILKLEKIAETYHQSFQNENNQNLRLKLAKQIKEFAKKENILQTQIIDLQNEKQNLAGNLTYLTEQLEQNKLTNQQVQDQISQLKQEETKLQEKLSQIEANIQELKSHKESLIEQKEQLENNLNQFQVNYEQTEQEKIRLYNMTEGLLQEQKLKIKLKIKLEKEIVQLKQKLIIEEQIKVQLTRALQIKEDKINELEQKLINLDQDRIKKLQDKRKKLIEIEKELLNKLTSGKNTKEIHKEEEAKQKEMNELQQELSRTSASYNVNRKKWVFNQVNNLLKVKGDFLTLREEAIKKLQNCCNHLESSIDKEKNIRDMKTSKLTDKYTKEFQSILVKYNDGLLELNKNYYSLKKIVQENKELEVSLIIENILKLNSFNLDKYKIFKFAINSQEGTRIQLNSNMMSEDINSLRKNLNDLKLELNQEKKELKSLAKV
;
A
#
# COMPACT_ATOMS: atom_id res chain seq x y z
N MET A 1 37.21 27.96 28.24
CA MET A 1 37.97 26.76 27.84
C MET A 1 38.94 27.16 26.75
N GLU A 2 40.13 26.58 26.75
CA GLU A 2 41.12 26.78 25.66
C GLU A 2 40.73 25.95 24.44
N TYR A 3 40.98 26.47 23.24
CA TYR A 3 40.69 25.80 21.97
C TYR A 3 41.81 24.82 21.60
N THR A 4 41.48 23.59 21.20
CA THR A 4 42.46 22.58 20.76
C THR A 4 42.36 22.32 19.26
N ASN A 5 43.50 22.36 18.57
CA ASN A 5 43.54 22.38 17.09
C ASN A 5 43.38 21.00 16.41
N LYS A 6 43.41 19.90 17.18
CA LYS A 6 43.37 18.52 16.66
C LYS A 6 42.27 17.64 17.29
N ASN A 7 41.33 18.23 18.04
CA ASN A 7 40.21 17.57 18.71
C ASN A 7 40.67 16.50 19.75
N SER A 8 40.15 15.27 19.70
CA SER A 8 40.40 14.22 20.71
C SER A 8 41.54 13.27 20.36
N LEU A 9 42.06 12.55 21.37
CA LEU A 9 43.12 11.54 21.28
C LEU A 9 42.85 10.51 20.18
N LYS A 10 41.58 10.13 20.00
CA LYS A 10 41.12 9.24 18.93
C LYS A 10 41.62 9.65 17.53
N ARG A 11 41.72 10.95 17.23
CA ARG A 11 42.13 11.45 15.90
C ARG A 11 43.64 11.61 15.74
N CYS A 12 44.38 11.62 16.84
CA CYS A 12 45.82 11.85 16.84
C CYS A 12 46.66 10.62 17.15
N LEU A 13 46.03 9.51 17.56
CA LEU A 13 46.72 8.31 18.02
C LEU A 13 47.82 7.85 17.05
N THR A 14 47.51 7.71 15.77
CA THR A 14 48.47 7.31 14.72
C THR A 14 49.61 8.31 14.49
N GLU A 15 49.42 9.60 14.83
CA GLU A 15 50.45 10.63 14.74
C GLU A 15 51.40 10.61 15.95
N ILE A 16 50.96 10.06 17.11
CA ILE A 16 51.66 10.13 18.40
C ILE A 16 52.23 8.79 18.91
N THR A 17 51.97 7.68 18.21
CA THR A 17 52.40 6.32 18.60
C THR A 17 53.58 5.78 17.79
N LYS A 18 54.39 6.65 17.16
CA LYS A 18 55.46 6.26 16.21
C LYS A 18 56.59 5.43 16.80
N ASP A 19 56.86 5.56 18.10
CA ASP A 19 57.83 4.76 18.82
C ASP A 19 57.45 4.61 20.30
N TRP A 20 58.07 3.66 21.00
CA TRP A 20 57.79 3.38 22.42
C TRP A 20 58.08 4.57 23.33
N LYS A 21 59.07 5.41 23.01
CA LYS A 21 59.41 6.59 23.81
C LYS A 21 58.28 7.63 23.73
N GLN A 22 57.71 7.85 22.55
CA GLN A 22 56.54 8.72 22.36
C GLN A 22 55.30 8.17 23.04
N ARG A 23 55.01 6.87 22.85
CA ARG A 23 53.87 6.18 23.51
C ARG A 23 53.92 6.39 25.03
N LEU A 24 55.08 6.11 25.64
CA LEU A 24 55.29 6.28 27.07
C LEU A 24 55.19 7.74 27.50
N PHE A 25 55.75 8.68 26.74
CA PHE A 25 55.69 10.11 27.06
C PHE A 25 54.25 10.65 27.10
N TYR A 26 53.41 10.28 26.13
CA TYR A 26 52.01 10.72 26.12
C TYR A 26 51.18 10.03 27.20
N LEU A 27 51.40 8.74 27.45
CA LEU A 27 50.77 8.05 28.58
C LEU A 27 51.17 8.66 29.93
N TYR A 28 52.43 9.08 30.08
CA TYR A 28 52.90 9.82 31.25
C TYR A 28 52.14 11.13 31.44
N GLN A 29 51.91 11.91 30.37
CA GLN A 29 51.12 13.13 30.46
C GLN A 29 49.66 12.85 30.86
N ILE A 30 49.05 11.81 30.28
CA ILE A 30 47.67 11.40 30.59
C ILE A 30 47.54 10.98 32.06
N ILE A 31 48.38 10.06 32.54
CA ILE A 31 48.31 9.58 33.92
C ILE A 31 48.68 10.66 34.93
N LYS A 32 49.60 11.58 34.58
CA LYS A 32 49.91 12.74 35.42
C LYS A 32 48.69 13.65 35.58
N GLY A 33 47.97 13.92 34.49
CA GLY A 33 46.71 14.67 34.54
C GLY A 33 45.68 13.99 35.44
N LEU A 34 45.51 12.67 35.30
CA LEU A 34 44.56 11.90 36.09
C LEU A 34 44.97 11.84 37.57
N SER A 35 46.26 11.69 37.86
CA SER A 35 46.82 11.72 39.21
C SER A 35 46.55 13.06 39.90
N ASN A 36 46.68 14.18 39.17
CA ASN A 36 46.36 15.51 39.72
C ASN A 36 44.87 15.64 40.08
N ILE A 37 43.97 15.01 39.32
CA ILE A 37 42.52 14.97 39.63
C ILE A 37 42.30 14.12 40.89
N HIS A 38 42.89 12.92 40.94
CA HIS A 38 42.74 11.99 42.07
C HIS A 38 43.36 12.53 43.38
N GLU A 39 44.46 13.28 43.31
CA GLU A 39 45.06 13.96 44.47
C GLU A 39 44.16 15.05 45.08
N LYS A 40 43.11 15.47 44.36
CA LYS A 40 42.06 16.35 44.88
C LYS A 40 40.82 15.61 45.37
N ASP A 41 40.92 14.29 45.56
CA ASP A 41 39.82 13.38 45.91
C ASP A 41 38.65 13.41 44.89
N LEU A 42 38.94 13.84 43.65
CA LEU A 42 37.97 13.85 42.56
C LEU A 42 38.07 12.55 41.75
N ILE A 43 36.97 12.23 41.08
CA ILE A 43 36.83 11.11 40.15
C ILE A 43 36.38 11.72 38.82
N HIS A 44 36.88 11.21 37.69
CA HIS A 44 36.49 11.73 36.39
C HIS A 44 35.11 11.21 35.94
N TYR A 45 34.75 9.97 36.30
CA TYR A 45 33.48 9.28 36.00
C TYR A 45 33.26 8.86 34.53
N ASN A 46 33.96 9.46 33.58
CA ASN A 46 33.76 9.22 32.15
C ASN A 46 35.09 9.37 31.40
N PHE A 47 36.14 8.72 31.91
CA PHE A 47 37.48 8.83 31.36
C PHE A 47 37.63 7.93 30.13
N HIS A 48 37.86 8.51 28.95
CA HIS A 48 38.09 7.78 27.71
C HIS A 48 38.82 8.67 26.69
N ASN A 49 39.29 8.09 25.60
CA ASN A 49 40.05 8.79 24.55
C ASN A 49 39.33 10.01 23.93
N GLY A 50 37.99 9.99 23.88
CA GLY A 50 37.16 11.11 23.43
C GLY A 50 37.24 12.34 24.33
N ASN A 51 37.48 12.14 25.64
CA ASN A 51 37.60 13.20 26.64
C ASN A 51 39.07 13.60 26.91
N ILE A 52 40.02 13.07 26.14
CA ILE A 52 41.41 13.49 26.14
C ILE A 52 41.64 14.31 24.87
N LEU A 53 41.96 15.58 25.03
CA LEU A 53 42.18 16.51 23.93
C LEU A 53 43.66 16.59 23.57
N CYS A 54 43.92 16.66 22.26
CA CYS A 54 45.26 16.81 21.70
C CYS A 54 45.41 18.20 21.08
N ASN A 55 46.46 18.92 21.48
CA ASN A 55 46.84 20.19 20.87
C ASN A 55 48.22 20.05 20.23
N LYS A 56 48.31 20.16 18.91
CA LYS A 56 49.58 20.08 18.20
C LYS A 56 50.32 21.42 18.31
N TYR A 57 51.49 21.41 18.92
CA TYR A 57 52.36 22.59 18.99
C TYR A 57 53.33 22.63 17.82
N GLU A 58 53.96 21.48 17.51
CA GLU A 58 54.93 21.33 16.42
C GLU A 58 54.75 19.96 15.74
N GLU A 59 55.57 19.65 14.73
CA GLU A 59 55.55 18.34 14.09
C GLU A 59 55.92 17.25 15.11
N ASN A 60 54.99 16.31 15.34
CA ASN A 60 55.12 15.21 16.32
C ASN A 60 55.15 15.61 17.80
N ILE A 61 54.84 16.87 18.15
CA ILE A 61 54.75 17.35 19.55
C ILE A 61 53.32 17.78 19.87
N TYR A 62 52.69 17.05 20.80
CA TYR A 62 51.31 17.28 21.22
C TYR A 62 51.23 17.59 22.73
N GLY A 63 50.45 18.59 23.09
CA GLY A 63 49.92 18.75 24.45
C GLY A 63 48.71 17.84 24.64
N ILE A 64 48.69 17.13 25.77
CA ILE A 64 47.58 16.25 26.13
C ILE A 64 46.84 16.85 27.32
N PHE A 65 45.53 17.03 27.18
CA PHE A 65 44.69 17.65 28.20
C PHE A 65 43.46 16.79 28.50
N ILE A 66 43.19 16.55 29.77
CA ILE A 66 41.97 15.88 30.22
C ILE A 66 40.84 16.91 30.26
N SER A 67 39.70 16.58 29.66
CA SER A 67 38.51 17.44 29.57
C SER A 67 37.30 16.76 30.22
N ASP A 68 36.20 17.50 30.41
CA ASP A 68 34.91 16.95 30.89
C ASP A 68 34.92 16.28 32.29
N TYR A 69 35.89 16.60 33.16
CA TYR A 69 35.98 16.04 34.52
C TYR A 69 34.89 16.56 35.50
N LEU A 70 34.02 17.50 35.08
CA LEU A 70 32.95 18.12 35.89
C LEU A 70 31.59 18.23 35.18
N GLY A 71 31.50 17.99 33.87
CA GLY A 71 30.41 18.48 33.02
C GLY A 71 29.29 17.46 32.76
N LEU A 72 29.50 16.60 31.76
CA LEU A 72 28.42 15.80 31.17
C LEU A 72 27.93 14.69 32.11
N TYR A 73 28.81 14.03 32.85
CA TYR A 73 28.38 13.02 33.82
C TYR A 73 27.58 13.63 34.97
N GLN A 74 28.03 14.74 35.54
CA GLN A 74 27.34 15.37 36.69
C GLN A 74 25.96 15.93 36.29
N LEU A 75 25.84 16.44 35.05
CA LEU A 75 24.55 16.85 34.48
C LEU A 75 23.66 15.66 34.14
N ALA A 76 24.22 14.60 33.54
CA ALA A 76 23.47 13.38 33.25
C ALA A 76 22.96 12.72 34.54
N LYS A 77 23.78 12.70 35.60
CA LYS A 77 23.48 12.08 36.89
C LYS A 77 22.17 12.57 37.52
N SER A 78 21.75 13.81 37.31
CA SER A 78 20.45 14.29 37.81
C SER A 78 19.24 13.72 37.06
N PHE A 79 19.44 13.17 35.86
CA PHE A 79 18.41 12.55 35.02
C PHE A 79 18.49 11.02 34.98
N LEU A 80 19.58 10.43 35.46
CA LEU A 80 19.76 8.97 35.53
C LEU A 80 18.85 8.38 36.62
N LYS A 81 18.16 7.30 36.27
CA LYS A 81 17.39 6.50 37.22
C LYS A 81 18.30 5.52 37.96
N GLU A 82 17.79 4.94 39.04
CA GLU A 82 18.48 3.88 39.75
C GLU A 82 18.79 2.71 38.81
N ASN A 83 20.06 2.26 38.78
CA ASN A 83 20.62 1.22 37.91
C ASN A 83 20.93 1.62 36.45
N ASP A 84 20.74 2.88 36.07
CA ASP A 84 21.17 3.36 34.75
C ASP A 84 22.70 3.44 34.65
N ILE A 85 23.25 3.11 33.48
CA ILE A 85 24.69 3.14 33.21
C ILE A 85 24.97 4.16 32.10
N TYR A 86 25.80 5.16 32.40
CA TYR A 86 26.22 6.19 31.45
C TYR A 86 27.74 6.13 31.22
N GLY A 87 28.17 6.17 29.96
CA GLY A 87 29.59 6.21 29.60
C GLY A 87 29.88 5.66 28.20
N VAL A 88 31.12 5.21 27.97
CA VAL A 88 31.56 4.54 26.74
C VAL A 88 31.93 3.10 27.08
N LEU A 89 31.10 2.12 26.68
CA LEU A 89 31.09 0.75 27.22
C LEU A 89 32.49 0.09 27.40
N PRO A 90 33.41 0.09 26.41
CA PRO A 90 34.75 -0.48 26.59
C PRO A 90 35.59 0.10 27.73
N PHE A 91 35.35 1.37 28.10
CA PHE A 91 36.11 2.07 29.13
C PHE A 91 35.45 2.00 30.51
N ILE A 92 34.23 1.46 30.61
CA ILE A 92 33.50 1.35 31.87
C ILE A 92 33.99 0.13 32.64
N ALA A 93 34.39 0.34 33.90
CA ALA A 93 34.91 -0.74 34.73
C ALA A 93 33.84 -1.79 35.10
N PRO A 94 34.20 -3.08 35.26
CA PRO A 94 33.26 -4.16 35.53
C PRO A 94 32.35 -3.93 36.73
N GLU A 95 32.87 -3.33 37.80
CA GLU A 95 32.10 -3.03 39.01
C GLU A 95 31.03 -1.95 38.78
N ILE A 96 31.30 -1.01 37.87
CA ILE A 96 30.35 0.06 37.50
C ILE A 96 29.25 -0.51 36.62
N LEU A 97 29.59 -1.39 35.69
CA LEU A 97 28.59 -2.15 34.92
C LEU A 97 27.66 -2.97 35.83
N ARG A 98 28.19 -3.50 36.94
CA ARG A 98 27.44 -4.19 37.99
C ARG A 98 26.70 -3.25 38.96
N GLY A 99 26.69 -1.94 38.71
CA GLY A 99 25.91 -0.96 39.47
C GLY A 99 26.57 -0.44 40.74
N GLN A 100 27.88 -0.71 40.94
CA GLN A 100 28.62 -0.09 42.03
C GLN A 100 28.94 1.38 41.73
N SER A 101 29.26 2.14 42.78
CA SER A 101 29.61 3.55 42.63
C SER A 101 30.98 3.72 41.97
N TYR A 102 31.11 4.76 41.15
CA TYR A 102 32.39 5.18 40.57
C TYR A 102 33.42 5.49 41.66
N THR A 103 34.67 5.11 41.38
CA THR A 103 35.83 5.30 42.26
C THR A 103 37.04 5.72 41.43
N GLN A 104 38.09 6.22 42.08
CA GLN A 104 39.36 6.48 41.40
C GLN A 104 39.92 5.22 40.71
N ALA A 105 39.70 4.03 41.29
CA ALA A 105 40.08 2.76 40.69
C ALA A 105 39.31 2.43 39.39
N SER A 106 38.10 2.97 39.21
CA SER A 106 37.37 2.85 37.94
C SER A 106 37.99 3.71 36.83
N ASP A 107 38.52 4.90 37.14
CA ASP A 107 39.27 5.70 36.16
C ASP A 107 40.58 5.01 35.75
N ILE A 108 41.24 4.28 36.68
CA ILE A 108 42.44 3.48 36.38
C ILE A 108 42.14 2.32 35.43
N TYR A 109 40.98 1.68 35.58
CA TYR A 109 40.51 0.72 34.59
C TYR A 109 40.38 1.39 33.22
N SER A 110 39.74 2.55 33.13
CA SER A 110 39.62 3.26 31.86
C SER A 110 40.98 3.66 31.27
N PHE A 111 41.94 4.07 32.11
CA PHE A 111 43.32 4.37 31.70
C PHE A 111 44.01 3.14 31.08
N SER A 112 43.78 1.95 31.61
CA SER A 112 44.37 0.72 31.04
C SER A 112 43.84 0.37 29.64
N ILE A 113 42.58 0.74 29.34
CA ILE A 113 42.02 0.58 28.00
C ILE A 113 42.67 1.57 27.04
N ILE A 114 42.97 2.80 27.50
CA ILE A 114 43.79 3.75 26.74
C ILE A 114 45.21 3.21 26.55
N MET A 115 45.84 2.62 27.57
CA MET A 115 47.14 1.94 27.42
C MET A 115 47.08 0.87 26.33
N TRP A 116 46.00 0.11 26.25
CA TRP A 116 45.81 -0.86 25.18
C TRP A 116 45.66 -0.20 23.80
N GLU A 117 44.91 0.90 23.68
CA GLU A 117 44.80 1.65 22.42
C GLU A 117 46.16 2.14 21.91
N PHE A 118 47.07 2.52 22.80
CA PHE A 118 48.43 2.94 22.44
C PHE A 118 49.30 1.82 21.85
N THR A 119 48.96 0.55 22.12
CA THR A 119 49.69 -0.59 21.52
C THR A 119 49.05 -1.06 20.23
N SER A 120 47.72 -1.02 20.16
CA SER A 120 46.95 -1.58 19.04
C SER A 120 46.68 -0.59 17.91
N GLU A 121 46.68 0.71 18.21
CA GLU A 121 46.28 1.80 17.31
C GLU A 121 44.83 1.67 16.78
N ILE A 122 44.06 0.74 17.36
CA ILE A 122 42.64 0.48 17.06
C ILE A 122 41.79 0.74 18.30
N LEU A 123 40.51 1.01 18.08
CA LEU A 123 39.56 1.20 19.17
C LEU A 123 39.26 -0.14 19.88
N PRO A 124 39.05 -0.15 21.20
CA PRO A 124 38.83 -1.37 21.98
C PRO A 124 37.50 -2.01 21.57
N PHE A 125 37.54 -3.34 21.38
CA PHE A 125 36.40 -4.15 20.94
C PHE A 125 35.73 -3.65 19.64
N ASN A 126 36.50 -3.05 18.72
CA ASN A 126 35.99 -2.51 17.47
C ASN A 126 35.21 -3.52 16.61
N ASN A 127 35.48 -4.81 16.73
CA ASN A 127 34.83 -5.89 16.01
C ASN A 127 33.53 -6.38 16.65
N LYS A 128 33.10 -5.80 17.78
CA LYS A 128 31.90 -6.20 18.53
C LYS A 128 30.87 -5.08 18.65
N ALA A 129 29.61 -5.47 18.77
CA ALA A 129 28.56 -4.54 19.17
C ALA A 129 28.82 -4.04 20.60
N HIS A 130 28.56 -2.76 20.87
CA HIS A 130 28.65 -2.20 22.21
C HIS A 130 27.30 -2.33 22.93
N ASP A 131 26.91 -3.57 23.20
CA ASP A 131 25.61 -3.91 23.77
C ASP A 131 25.76 -4.70 25.09
N LEU A 132 24.64 -5.18 25.61
CA LEU A 132 24.57 -5.99 26.83
C LEU A 132 25.50 -7.21 26.77
N GLN A 133 25.76 -7.75 25.57
CA GLN A 133 26.68 -8.86 25.38
C GLN A 133 28.11 -8.46 25.68
N LEU A 134 28.62 -7.39 25.08
CA LEU A 134 29.96 -6.94 25.41
C LEU A 134 30.12 -6.61 26.90
N ALA A 135 29.10 -6.01 27.52
CA ALA A 135 29.10 -5.71 28.95
C ALA A 135 29.23 -6.97 29.84
N LEU A 136 28.47 -8.02 29.53
CA LEU A 136 28.56 -9.30 30.25
C LEU A 136 29.92 -9.94 30.09
N SER A 137 30.46 -9.94 28.88
CA SER A 137 31.80 -10.42 28.56
C SER A 137 32.87 -9.71 29.41
N ILE A 138 32.85 -8.37 29.44
CA ILE A 138 33.78 -7.56 30.24
C ILE A 138 33.67 -7.92 31.72
N CYS A 139 32.44 -8.06 32.24
CA CYS A 139 32.18 -8.51 33.59
C CYS A 139 32.62 -9.96 33.85
N LYS A 140 32.69 -10.83 32.85
CA LYS A 140 33.25 -12.20 32.96
C LYS A 140 34.77 -12.25 32.78
N GLY A 141 35.42 -11.10 32.65
CA GLY A 141 36.86 -10.99 32.55
C GLY A 141 37.39 -10.86 31.12
N GLU A 142 36.52 -10.74 30.11
CA GLU A 142 36.97 -10.48 28.74
C GLU A 142 37.70 -9.13 28.67
N ARG A 143 38.84 -9.11 27.97
CA ARG A 143 39.67 -7.93 27.73
C ARG A 143 40.06 -7.87 26.27
N PRO A 144 40.43 -6.69 25.73
CA PRO A 144 40.99 -6.59 24.40
C PRO A 144 42.23 -7.48 24.23
N GLU A 145 42.39 -8.05 23.03
CA GLU A 145 43.48 -8.96 22.72
C GLU A 145 44.84 -8.27 22.81
N ILE A 146 45.80 -8.91 23.47
CA ILE A 146 47.14 -8.35 23.65
C ILE A 146 47.88 -8.44 22.31
N ILE A 147 48.35 -7.30 21.83
CA ILE A 147 49.08 -7.21 20.56
C ILE A 147 50.44 -7.89 20.71
N GLU A 148 50.77 -8.75 19.74
CA GLU A 148 52.06 -9.40 19.65
C GLU A 148 53.20 -8.36 19.69
N ASN A 149 54.36 -8.74 20.21
CA ASN A 149 55.53 -7.85 20.35
C ASN A 149 55.36 -6.66 21.32
N THR A 150 54.27 -6.57 22.08
CA THR A 150 54.14 -5.62 23.20
C THR A 150 55.11 -6.00 24.34
N PRO A 151 55.93 -5.07 24.87
CA PRO A 151 56.81 -5.29 26.03
C PRO A 151 56.07 -5.91 27.22
N GLN A 152 56.69 -6.88 27.87
CA GLN A 152 56.06 -7.65 28.95
C GLN A 152 55.79 -6.77 30.18
N CYS A 153 56.73 -5.90 30.55
CA CYS A 153 56.54 -4.96 31.65
C CYS A 153 55.35 -4.01 31.44
N TYR A 154 55.06 -3.64 30.19
CA TYR A 154 53.89 -2.86 29.81
C TYR A 154 52.60 -3.66 29.94
N ILE A 155 52.59 -4.91 29.44
CA ILE A 155 51.47 -5.83 29.58
C ILE A 155 51.13 -6.04 31.06
N ASP A 156 52.15 -6.21 31.90
CA ASP A 156 51.95 -6.47 33.33
C ASP A 156 51.35 -5.27 34.05
N LEU A 157 51.80 -4.05 33.75
CA LEU A 157 51.20 -2.83 34.29
C LEU A 157 49.76 -2.65 33.79
N MET A 158 49.53 -2.78 32.48
CA MET A 158 48.20 -2.70 31.88
C MET A 158 47.24 -3.72 32.52
N LYS A 159 47.72 -4.95 32.76
CA LYS A 159 46.95 -6.01 33.42
C LYS A 159 46.61 -5.72 34.86
N LYS A 160 47.54 -5.11 35.60
CA LYS A 160 47.27 -4.63 36.96
C LYS A 160 46.20 -3.53 36.96
N CYS A 161 46.24 -2.62 35.99
CA CYS A 161 45.28 -1.52 35.89
C CYS A 161 43.86 -1.97 35.48
N TRP A 162 43.67 -2.99 34.63
CA TRP A 162 42.33 -3.54 34.32
C TRP A 162 41.89 -4.73 35.18
N ASN A 163 42.52 -4.94 36.35
CA ASN A 163 42.19 -6.07 37.22
C ASN A 163 40.68 -6.08 37.53
N GLU A 164 40.07 -7.27 37.56
CA GLU A 164 38.65 -7.39 37.87
C GLU A 164 38.33 -6.83 39.27
N ASN A 165 39.20 -7.07 40.24
CA ASN A 165 39.04 -6.50 41.58
C ASN A 165 39.61 -5.06 41.61
N PRO A 166 38.79 -4.03 41.84
CA PRO A 166 39.26 -2.64 41.89
C PRO A 166 40.29 -2.40 42.99
N LEU A 167 40.28 -3.16 44.09
CA LEU A 167 41.25 -3.04 45.19
C LEU A 167 42.65 -3.55 44.81
N LYS A 168 42.77 -4.33 43.73
CA LYS A 168 44.06 -4.81 43.22
C LYS A 168 44.67 -3.87 42.17
N ARG A 169 43.94 -2.83 41.76
CA ARG A 169 44.43 -1.84 40.80
C ARG A 169 45.35 -0.84 41.53
N PRO A 170 46.48 -0.46 40.92
CA PRO A 170 47.33 0.58 41.48
C PRO A 170 46.62 1.94 41.47
N SER A 171 47.02 2.84 42.37
CA SER A 171 46.64 4.24 42.32
C SER A 171 47.24 4.94 41.10
N SER A 172 46.63 6.05 40.66
CA SER A 172 47.17 6.87 39.55
C SER A 172 48.59 7.34 39.82
N LYS A 173 48.93 7.59 41.08
CA LYS A 173 50.28 7.96 41.51
C LYS A 173 51.30 6.82 41.33
N GLU A 174 50.96 5.60 41.74
CA GLU A 174 51.84 4.45 41.53
C GLU A 174 52.07 4.17 40.04
N VAL A 175 51.01 4.25 39.21
CA VAL A 175 51.12 4.10 37.75
C VAL A 175 52.00 5.21 37.16
N LEU A 176 51.82 6.46 37.60
CA LEU A 176 52.62 7.60 37.20
C LEU A 176 54.10 7.37 37.51
N ASP A 177 54.43 6.92 38.71
CA ASP A 177 55.82 6.68 39.14
C ASP A 177 56.47 5.53 38.33
N ILE A 178 55.73 4.45 38.05
CA ILE A 178 56.22 3.35 37.21
C ILE A 178 56.53 3.84 35.79
N ILE A 179 55.59 4.51 35.12
CA ILE A 179 55.78 5.00 33.75
C ILE A 179 56.89 6.06 33.72
N LYS A 180 56.97 6.93 34.73
CA LYS A 180 58.04 7.91 34.87
C LYS A 180 59.41 7.26 34.93
N ASN A 181 59.56 6.15 35.66
CA ASN A 181 60.84 5.43 35.77
C ASN A 181 61.27 4.78 34.44
N TRP A 182 60.32 4.37 33.59
CA TRP A 182 60.63 3.88 32.23
C TRP A 182 61.14 4.97 31.30
N ILE A 183 60.75 6.23 31.52
CA ILE A 183 61.13 7.38 30.66
C ILE A 183 62.36 8.12 31.20
N ILE A 184 62.39 8.37 32.52
CA ILE A 184 63.38 9.20 33.19
C ILE A 184 64.24 8.29 34.04
N ARG A 185 65.50 8.12 33.62
CA ARG A 185 66.51 7.42 34.42
C ARG A 185 66.76 8.21 35.72
N PRO A 186 66.68 7.59 36.91
CA PRO A 186 66.97 8.30 38.16
C PRO A 186 68.43 8.82 38.14
N LEU A 187 68.59 10.12 38.34
CA LEU A 187 69.90 10.75 38.47
C LEU A 187 70.52 10.32 39.81
N GLY A 188 71.53 9.45 39.77
CA GLY A 188 72.40 9.16 40.92
C GLY A 188 72.00 8.00 41.84
N GLY A 189 71.11 7.09 41.42
CA GLY A 189 70.82 5.84 42.16
C GLY A 189 71.11 4.60 41.32
N ASP A 190 71.50 3.50 41.97
CA ASP A 190 71.62 2.18 41.32
C ASP A 190 70.26 1.77 40.74
N ILE A 191 70.20 1.63 39.42
CA ILE A 191 69.02 1.06 38.75
C ILE A 191 68.97 -0.42 39.12
N ASN A 192 67.86 -0.87 39.72
CA ASN A 192 67.66 -2.29 39.97
C ASN A 192 67.61 -3.07 38.64
N GLU A 193 67.98 -4.35 38.68
CA GLU A 193 68.04 -5.18 37.45
C GLU A 193 66.66 -5.29 36.76
N GLU A 194 65.56 -5.22 37.52
CA GLU A 194 64.20 -5.20 36.99
C GLU A 194 63.94 -3.97 36.09
N LEU A 195 64.27 -2.76 36.55
CA LEU A 195 64.06 -1.53 35.75
C LEU A 195 64.98 -1.51 34.52
N LYS A 196 66.21 -2.04 34.62
CA LYS A 196 67.08 -2.22 33.44
C LYS A 196 66.45 -3.16 32.42
N SER A 197 65.93 -4.30 32.87
CA SER A 197 65.23 -5.27 32.03
C SER A 197 64.03 -4.63 31.34
N ASN A 198 63.18 -3.92 32.09
CA ASN A 198 62.00 -3.24 31.56
C ASN A 198 62.37 -2.23 30.46
N ILE A 199 63.41 -1.41 30.68
CA ILE A 199 63.89 -0.45 29.68
C ILE A 199 64.39 -1.17 28.42
N MET A 200 65.10 -2.29 28.58
CA MET A 200 65.60 -3.08 27.44
C MET A 200 64.47 -3.71 26.62
N GLU A 201 63.36 -4.10 27.23
CA GLU A 201 62.18 -4.58 26.49
C GLU A 201 61.64 -3.51 25.53
N PHE A 202 61.54 -2.25 25.95
CA PHE A 202 61.08 -1.16 25.09
C PHE A 202 62.06 -0.84 23.95
N ILE A 203 63.37 -0.95 24.19
CA ILE A 203 64.41 -0.70 23.19
C ILE A 203 64.40 -1.78 22.11
N ASN A 204 64.17 -3.04 22.51
CA ASN A 204 64.23 -4.20 21.62
C ASN A 204 62.88 -4.53 20.96
N ALA A 205 61.77 -3.96 21.44
CA ALA A 205 60.45 -4.23 20.89
C ALA A 205 60.29 -3.63 19.48
N PRO A 206 59.93 -4.43 18.47
CA PRO A 206 59.68 -3.93 17.12
C PRO A 206 58.43 -3.02 17.12
N ILE A 207 58.45 -2.03 16.24
CA ILE A 207 57.32 -1.13 16.01
C ILE A 207 56.59 -1.65 14.77
N GLU A 208 55.61 -2.51 14.99
CA GLU A 208 54.70 -2.96 13.93
C GLU A 208 53.48 -2.05 13.92
N HIS A 209 53.26 -1.37 12.79
CA HIS A 209 52.03 -0.62 12.58
C HIS A 209 50.95 -1.58 12.07
N ASN A 210 49.87 -1.72 12.84
CA ASN A 210 48.67 -2.42 12.40
C ASN A 210 47.93 -1.56 11.37
N ASN A 211 48.38 -1.60 10.11
CA ASN A 211 47.73 -0.95 8.97
C ASN A 211 46.39 -1.62 8.56
N LEU A 212 45.78 -2.41 9.45
CA LEU A 212 44.50 -3.03 9.19
C LEU A 212 43.44 -1.93 9.28
N ILE A 213 42.89 -1.53 8.14
CA ILE A 213 41.61 -0.81 8.08
C ILE A 213 40.54 -1.80 8.56
N VAL A 214 40.38 -1.90 9.88
CA VAL A 214 39.32 -2.72 10.47
C VAL A 214 38.08 -1.85 10.56
N GLU A 215 37.11 -2.11 9.69
CA GLU A 215 35.79 -1.51 9.82
C GLU A 215 35.23 -1.84 11.21
N SER A 216 34.86 -0.81 11.95
CA SER A 216 34.21 -1.00 13.24
C SER A 216 32.83 -1.62 13.04
N HIS A 217 32.44 -2.52 13.93
CA HIS A 217 31.10 -3.10 13.95
C HIS A 217 30.07 -1.96 13.95
N PRO A 218 28.99 -2.03 13.13
CA PRO A 218 28.06 -0.91 12.95
C PRO A 218 27.32 -0.50 14.24
N LYS A 219 27.29 -1.38 15.24
CA LYS A 219 26.74 -1.11 16.59
C LYS A 219 27.80 -0.77 17.65
N ALA A 220 29.05 -0.51 17.27
CA ALA A 220 30.08 -0.02 18.19
C ALA A 220 29.93 1.49 18.37
N CYS A 221 29.79 1.94 19.63
CA CYS A 221 29.60 3.35 19.97
C CYS A 221 30.71 3.86 20.90
N TYR A 222 31.46 4.86 20.43
CA TYR A 222 32.62 5.43 21.14
C TYR A 222 32.38 6.86 21.65
N THR A 223 31.11 7.24 21.78
CA THR A 223 30.66 8.52 22.34
C THR A 223 29.89 8.24 23.63
N SER A 224 30.02 9.10 24.63
CA SER A 224 29.34 8.90 25.91
C SER A 224 27.82 8.98 25.74
N HIS A 225 27.10 7.96 26.22
CA HIS A 225 25.66 7.89 26.17
C HIS A 225 25.11 7.02 27.31
N LEU A 226 23.80 7.08 27.52
CA LEU A 226 23.08 6.13 28.36
C LEU A 226 23.01 4.79 27.62
N LEU A 227 23.45 3.70 28.26
CA LEU A 227 23.39 2.38 27.66
C LEU A 227 21.96 1.85 27.61
N ASP A 228 21.62 1.06 26.59
CA ASP A 228 20.28 0.50 26.36
C ASP A 228 19.89 -0.63 27.34
N PHE A 229 20.66 -0.82 28.41
CA PHE A 229 20.45 -1.83 29.45
C PHE A 229 20.88 -1.29 30.82
N THR A 230 20.34 -1.89 31.88
CA THR A 230 20.61 -1.47 33.27
C THR A 230 21.60 -2.41 33.97
N SER A 231 22.25 -1.94 35.03
CA SER A 231 23.10 -2.78 35.87
C SER A 231 22.33 -3.92 36.54
N LYS A 232 21.04 -3.71 36.83
CA LYS A 232 20.15 -4.74 37.35
C LYS A 232 19.97 -5.89 36.34
N GLU A 233 19.64 -5.55 35.09
CA GLU A 233 19.50 -6.56 34.02
C GLU A 233 20.83 -7.31 33.79
N LEU A 234 21.95 -6.59 33.82
CA LEU A 234 23.27 -7.20 33.71
C LEU A 234 23.55 -8.18 34.87
N ASN A 235 23.28 -7.78 36.11
CA ASN A 235 23.50 -8.61 37.30
C ASN A 235 22.63 -9.85 37.32
N GLU A 236 21.36 -9.75 36.90
CA GLU A 236 20.46 -10.90 36.75
C GLU A 236 21.05 -11.95 35.78
N LEU A 237 21.65 -11.47 34.68
CA LEU A 237 22.29 -12.33 33.68
C LEU A 237 23.64 -12.89 34.14
N LEU A 238 24.40 -12.16 34.98
CA LEU A 238 25.66 -12.65 35.53
C LEU A 238 25.50 -13.85 36.48
N ILE A 239 24.31 -14.04 37.07
CA ILE A 239 24.00 -15.17 37.97
C ILE A 239 23.68 -16.46 37.19
N LEU A 240 23.38 -16.35 35.90
CA LEU A 240 23.05 -17.50 35.05
C LEU A 240 24.33 -18.18 34.53
N GLU A 241 24.35 -19.51 34.54
CA GLU A 241 25.47 -20.30 33.97
C GLU A 241 25.65 -20.01 32.46
N ASP A 242 24.55 -19.79 31.71
CA ASP A 242 24.56 -19.32 30.32
C ASP A 242 23.53 -18.19 30.03
N PRO A 243 23.91 -16.90 30.15
CA PRO A 243 23.03 -15.77 29.87
C PRO A 243 22.79 -15.53 28.38
N TRP A 244 23.54 -16.16 27.48
CA TRP A 244 23.49 -15.89 26.04
C TRP A 244 22.21 -16.39 25.40
N GLU A 245 21.71 -17.54 25.85
CA GLU A 245 20.43 -18.09 25.39
C GLU A 245 19.25 -17.18 25.71
N LEU A 246 19.26 -16.53 26.88
CA LEU A 246 18.19 -15.64 27.30
C LEU A 246 18.19 -14.31 26.52
N ILE A 247 19.36 -13.74 26.24
CA ILE A 247 19.52 -12.51 25.44
C ILE A 247 19.07 -12.77 24.00
N GLU A 248 19.47 -13.90 23.42
CA GLU A 248 19.11 -14.28 22.05
C GLU A 248 17.60 -14.56 21.93
N LEU A 249 16.99 -15.18 22.94
CA LEU A 249 15.54 -15.35 23.03
C LEU A 249 14.80 -14.00 23.15
N LYS A 250 15.29 -13.07 23.98
CA LYS A 250 14.72 -11.71 24.09
C LYS A 250 14.82 -10.96 22.77
N GLN A 251 15.98 -10.98 22.10
CA GLN A 251 16.17 -10.33 20.80
C GLN A 251 15.28 -10.93 19.72
N LYS A 252 15.09 -12.26 19.73
CA LYS A 252 14.20 -12.94 18.78
C LYS A 252 12.73 -12.63 19.03
N TYR A 253 12.31 -12.59 20.30
CA TYR A 253 10.97 -12.16 20.69
C TYR A 253 10.73 -10.70 20.26
N GLN A 254 11.70 -9.81 20.51
CA GLN A 254 11.61 -8.41 20.09
C GLN A 254 11.57 -8.27 18.57
N SER A 255 12.34 -9.08 17.84
CA SER A 255 12.33 -9.09 16.38
C SER A 255 10.98 -9.56 15.82
N SER A 256 10.39 -10.63 16.38
CA SER A 256 9.05 -11.09 16.02
C SER A 256 7.96 -10.10 16.42
N PHE A 257 8.13 -9.39 17.54
CA PHE A 257 7.22 -8.31 17.94
C PHE A 257 7.30 -7.13 16.96
N ASN A 258 8.51 -6.73 16.56
CA ASN A 258 8.72 -5.68 15.56
C ASN A 258 8.20 -6.10 14.17
N GLU A 259 8.33 -7.36 13.78
CA GLU A 259 7.74 -7.90 12.54
C GLU A 259 6.21 -7.82 12.58
N LEU A 260 5.57 -8.19 13.70
CA LEU A 260 4.13 -8.03 13.87
C LEU A 260 3.70 -6.56 13.78
N GLN A 261 4.50 -5.65 14.35
CA GLN A 261 4.24 -4.22 14.30
C GLN A 261 4.42 -3.66 12.87
N ASN A 262 5.41 -4.15 12.13
CA ASN A 262 5.64 -3.81 10.72
C ASN A 262 4.50 -4.33 9.84
N ILE A 263 4.03 -5.57 10.03
CA ILE A 263 2.87 -6.11 9.32
C ILE A 263 1.63 -5.26 9.61
N GLN A 264 1.44 -4.83 10.86
CA GLN A 264 0.32 -3.97 11.23
C GLN A 264 0.42 -2.58 10.59
N MET A 265 1.65 -2.04 10.48
CA MET A 265 1.91 -0.79 9.78
C MET A 265 1.72 -0.92 8.26
N GLU A 266 2.17 -2.00 7.63
CA GLU A 266 1.92 -2.31 6.21
C GLU A 266 0.43 -2.46 5.93
N LEU A 267 -0.32 -3.15 6.79
CA LEU A 267 -1.78 -3.25 6.65
C LEU A 267 -2.46 -1.88 6.80
N THR A 268 -1.92 -1.01 7.65
CA THR A 268 -2.42 0.37 7.80
C THR A 268 -2.13 1.20 6.55
N LEU A 269 -0.91 1.11 6.01
CA LEU A 269 -0.51 1.76 4.76
C LEU A 269 -1.33 1.25 3.56
N GLN A 270 -1.58 -0.05 3.48
CA GLN A 270 -2.45 -0.63 2.45
C GLN A 270 -3.89 -0.15 2.59
N ASN A 271 -4.41 -0.02 3.82
CA ASN A 271 -5.73 0.54 4.05
C ASN A 271 -5.80 2.04 3.67
N GLU A 272 -4.75 2.82 3.94
CA GLU A 272 -4.65 4.21 3.50
C GLU A 272 -4.54 4.32 1.97
N GLU A 273 -3.78 3.44 1.32
CA GLU A 273 -3.68 3.37 -0.14
C GLU A 273 -5.02 2.98 -0.76
N PHE A 274 -5.75 2.05 -0.14
CA PHE A 274 -7.10 1.70 -0.53
C PHE A 274 -8.06 2.87 -0.35
N ALA A 275 -8.02 3.58 0.78
CA ALA A 275 -8.82 4.78 1.01
C ALA A 275 -8.50 5.91 0.02
N LYS A 276 -7.23 6.07 -0.37
CA LYS A 276 -6.82 7.01 -1.43
C LYS A 276 -7.36 6.59 -2.80
N LYS A 277 -7.33 5.28 -3.13
CA LYS A 277 -7.92 4.75 -4.37
C LYS A 277 -9.44 4.93 -4.36
N GLU A 278 -10.10 4.66 -3.24
CA GLU A 278 -11.53 4.90 -3.05
C GLU A 278 -11.87 6.39 -3.22
N SER A 279 -11.12 7.29 -2.59
CA SER A 279 -11.29 8.74 -2.78
C SER A 279 -11.04 9.18 -4.22
N THR A 280 -10.06 8.59 -4.91
CA THR A 280 -9.76 8.89 -6.32
C THR A 280 -10.88 8.42 -7.23
N LEU A 281 -11.40 7.22 -7.00
CA LEU A 281 -12.57 6.68 -7.71
C LEU A 281 -13.81 7.54 -7.42
N GLN A 282 -14.01 7.99 -6.19
CA GLN A 282 -15.12 8.88 -5.83
C GLN A 282 -15.01 10.23 -6.54
N ILE A 283 -13.80 10.80 -6.65
CA ILE A 283 -13.54 12.02 -7.43
C ILE A 283 -13.80 11.77 -8.92
N GLN A 284 -13.35 10.65 -9.48
CA GLN A 284 -13.62 10.29 -10.87
C GLN A 284 -15.13 10.12 -11.14
N ILE A 285 -15.86 9.46 -10.24
CA ILE A 285 -17.33 9.35 -10.30
C ILE A 285 -17.97 10.73 -10.26
N THR A 286 -17.51 11.63 -9.38
CA THR A 286 -18.05 12.99 -9.24
C THR A 286 -17.74 13.85 -10.48
N ASN A 287 -16.55 13.70 -11.07
CA ASN A 287 -16.17 14.37 -12.31
C ASN A 287 -17.02 13.85 -13.49
N LEU A 288 -17.20 12.54 -13.62
CA LEU A 288 -18.07 11.94 -14.64
C LEU A 288 -19.54 12.37 -14.46
N GLN A 289 -20.01 12.52 -13.21
CA GLN A 289 -21.34 13.07 -12.93
C GLN A 289 -21.45 14.55 -13.33
N SER A 290 -20.39 15.34 -13.10
CA SER A 290 -20.34 16.75 -13.48
C SER A 290 -20.24 16.91 -15.00
N GLU A 291 -19.47 16.07 -15.68
CA GLU A 291 -19.38 15.99 -17.14
C GLU A 291 -20.71 15.55 -17.74
N LYS A 292 -21.41 14.58 -17.12
CA LYS A 292 -22.77 14.20 -17.50
C LYS A 292 -23.75 15.35 -17.35
N GLN A 293 -23.72 16.09 -16.25
CA GLN A 293 -24.56 17.29 -16.08
C GLN A 293 -24.24 18.38 -17.10
N ALA A 294 -22.96 18.58 -17.44
CA ALA A 294 -22.55 19.51 -18.48
C ALA A 294 -22.98 19.04 -19.88
N LEU A 295 -22.91 17.72 -20.15
CA LEU A 295 -23.45 17.13 -21.37
C LEU A 295 -24.97 17.32 -21.45
N ASP A 296 -25.70 17.02 -20.38
CA ASP A 296 -27.16 17.17 -20.30
C ASP A 296 -27.57 18.63 -20.51
N GLY A 297 -26.81 19.58 -19.95
CA GLY A 297 -26.98 21.01 -20.20
C GLY A 297 -26.76 21.38 -21.67
N LYS A 298 -25.65 20.93 -22.28
CA LYS A 298 -25.36 21.15 -23.71
C LYS A 298 -26.39 20.50 -24.63
N LEU A 299 -26.84 19.29 -24.31
CA LEU A 299 -27.87 18.56 -25.04
C LEU A 299 -29.21 19.30 -24.96
N THR A 300 -29.58 19.78 -23.77
CA THR A 300 -30.80 20.59 -23.57
C THR A 300 -30.75 21.87 -24.38
N GLU A 301 -29.59 22.54 -24.42
CA GLU A 301 -29.40 23.76 -25.20
C GLU A 301 -29.40 23.52 -26.71
N GLN A 302 -28.78 22.42 -27.18
CA GLN A 302 -28.86 21.99 -28.58
C GLN A 302 -30.28 21.59 -29.00
N LEU A 303 -31.03 20.89 -28.14
CA LEU A 303 -32.44 20.56 -28.39
C LEU A 303 -33.30 21.83 -28.50
N LYS A 304 -33.02 22.83 -27.66
CA LYS A 304 -33.68 24.15 -27.71
C LYS A 304 -33.34 24.90 -29.00
N GLN A 305 -32.07 24.92 -29.41
CA GLN A 305 -31.63 25.50 -30.69
C GLN A 305 -32.28 24.80 -31.88
N ASN A 306 -32.32 23.45 -31.89
CA ASN A 306 -32.98 22.68 -32.94
C ASN A 306 -34.48 22.96 -33.02
N SER A 307 -35.15 23.12 -31.87
CA SER A 307 -36.56 23.52 -31.84
C SER A 307 -36.78 24.92 -32.45
N GLN A 308 -35.91 25.87 -32.13
CA GLN A 308 -35.96 27.24 -32.67
C GLN A 308 -35.66 27.27 -34.18
N LEU A 309 -34.64 26.54 -34.63
CA LEU A 309 -34.29 26.42 -36.06
C LEU A 309 -35.42 25.75 -36.86
N ASN A 310 -36.08 24.73 -36.29
CA ASN A 310 -37.24 24.10 -36.91
C ASN A 310 -38.43 25.07 -37.02
N GLN A 311 -38.65 25.92 -36.01
CA GLN A 311 -39.68 26.95 -36.06
C GLN A 311 -39.38 28.02 -37.13
N GLU A 312 -38.12 28.47 -37.23
CA GLU A 312 -37.68 29.40 -38.29
C GLU A 312 -37.80 28.78 -39.68
N LYS A 313 -37.42 27.51 -39.85
CA LYS A 313 -37.61 26.75 -41.09
C LYS A 313 -39.07 26.71 -41.51
N ASN A 314 -39.99 26.42 -40.59
CA ASN A 314 -41.41 26.37 -40.90
C ASN A 314 -41.94 27.76 -41.31
N ASN A 315 -41.55 28.81 -40.58
CA ASN A 315 -41.92 30.18 -40.92
C ASN A 315 -41.39 30.62 -42.30
N LEU A 316 -40.15 30.25 -42.65
CA LEU A 316 -39.56 30.54 -43.96
C LEU A 316 -40.24 29.73 -45.07
N GLN A 317 -40.62 28.49 -44.79
CA GLN A 317 -41.38 27.64 -45.72
C GLN A 317 -42.76 28.25 -46.02
N ASP A 318 -43.46 28.75 -45.00
CA ASP A 318 -44.76 29.41 -45.18
C ASP A 318 -44.63 30.71 -46.01
N LYS A 319 -43.59 31.52 -45.73
CA LYS A 319 -43.28 32.73 -46.53
C LYS A 319 -42.93 32.39 -47.98
N LEU A 320 -42.18 31.32 -48.21
CA LEU A 320 -41.83 30.86 -49.55
C LEU A 320 -43.09 30.47 -50.33
N VAL A 321 -43.98 29.69 -49.73
CA VAL A 321 -45.25 29.27 -50.36
C VAL A 321 -46.13 30.49 -50.71
N GLN A 322 -46.26 31.46 -49.80
CA GLN A 322 -46.99 32.70 -50.05
C GLN A 322 -46.38 33.49 -51.22
N THR A 323 -45.05 33.60 -51.26
CA THR A 323 -44.35 34.34 -52.32
C THR A 323 -44.47 33.62 -53.66
N GLU A 324 -44.39 32.29 -53.69
CA GLU A 324 -44.60 31.48 -54.91
C GLU A 324 -46.03 31.63 -55.45
N THR A 325 -47.04 31.76 -54.58
CA THR A 325 -48.43 32.02 -54.99
C THR A 325 -48.58 33.41 -55.61
N ILE A 326 -48.00 34.45 -54.99
CA ILE A 326 -48.00 35.81 -55.53
C ILE A 326 -47.33 35.87 -56.91
N VAL A 327 -46.22 35.16 -57.11
CA VAL A 327 -45.56 35.09 -58.42
C VAL A 327 -46.45 34.43 -59.46
N GLN A 328 -47.19 33.36 -59.12
CA GLN A 328 -48.12 32.74 -60.06
C GLN A 328 -49.25 33.69 -60.47
N GLU A 329 -49.81 34.45 -59.52
CA GLU A 329 -50.82 35.46 -59.82
C GLU A 329 -50.28 36.56 -60.74
N LEU A 330 -49.08 37.08 -60.46
CA LEU A 330 -48.44 38.10 -61.29
C LEU A 330 -48.11 37.59 -62.70
N LYS A 331 -47.68 36.32 -62.85
CA LYS A 331 -47.47 35.69 -64.17
C LYS A 331 -48.78 35.59 -64.95
N SER A 332 -49.87 35.20 -64.29
CA SER A 332 -51.18 35.15 -64.91
C SER A 332 -51.66 36.53 -65.37
N GLN A 333 -51.45 37.58 -64.56
CA GLN A 333 -51.74 38.96 -64.95
C GLN A 333 -50.88 39.43 -66.13
N GLN A 334 -49.59 39.09 -66.14
CA GLN A 334 -48.69 39.41 -67.25
C GLN A 334 -49.17 38.76 -68.57
N ASP A 335 -49.56 37.48 -68.53
CA ASP A 335 -50.10 36.79 -69.71
C ASP A 335 -51.41 37.42 -70.21
N GLN A 336 -52.28 37.88 -69.31
CA GLN A 336 -53.50 38.61 -69.66
C GLN A 336 -53.19 39.93 -70.39
N PHE A 337 -52.27 40.74 -69.86
CA PHE A 337 -51.87 42.00 -70.50
C PHE A 337 -51.23 41.77 -71.87
N LYS A 338 -50.38 40.75 -72.00
CA LYS A 338 -49.74 40.40 -73.27
C LYS A 338 -50.75 40.00 -74.34
N ASN A 339 -51.79 39.27 -73.95
CA ASN A 339 -52.90 38.93 -74.84
C ASN A 339 -53.72 40.16 -75.26
N GLN A 340 -53.97 41.11 -74.35
CA GLN A 340 -54.64 42.37 -74.69
C GLN A 340 -53.83 43.20 -75.68
N ILE A 341 -52.51 43.35 -75.47
CA ILE A 341 -51.62 44.07 -76.39
C ILE A 341 -51.64 43.43 -77.78
N ASN A 342 -51.60 42.10 -77.88
CA ASN A 342 -51.68 41.39 -79.16
C ASN A 342 -53.02 41.66 -79.87
N GLN A 343 -54.14 41.70 -79.15
CA GLN A 343 -55.45 42.03 -79.75
C GLN A 343 -55.49 43.47 -80.28
N PHE A 344 -54.96 44.44 -79.53
CA PHE A 344 -54.88 45.83 -79.99
C PHE A 344 -53.98 45.99 -81.22
N GLN A 345 -52.85 45.26 -81.29
CA GLN A 345 -51.97 45.27 -82.46
C GLN A 345 -52.63 44.68 -83.71
N ILE A 346 -53.43 43.63 -83.57
CA ILE A 346 -54.20 43.04 -84.67
C ILE A 346 -55.23 44.05 -85.20
N GLY A 347 -55.97 44.71 -84.29
CA GLY A 347 -56.94 45.74 -84.67
C GLY A 347 -56.30 46.94 -85.39
N TYR A 348 -55.14 47.41 -84.90
CA TYR A 348 -54.39 48.49 -85.55
C TYR A 348 -54.00 48.15 -87.00
N LYS A 349 -53.53 46.92 -87.24
CA LYS A 349 -53.13 46.47 -88.57
C LYS A 349 -54.31 46.42 -89.57
N GLN A 350 -55.51 46.06 -89.09
CA GLN A 350 -56.72 46.07 -89.92
C GLN A 350 -57.13 47.49 -90.34
N ILE A 351 -57.06 48.46 -89.41
CA ILE A 351 -57.37 49.86 -89.70
C ILE A 351 -56.36 50.45 -90.70
N GLU A 352 -55.08 50.11 -90.58
CA GLU A 352 -54.02 50.54 -91.50
C GLU A 352 -54.27 50.03 -92.94
N GLU A 353 -54.71 48.77 -93.08
CA GLU A 353 -55.09 48.19 -94.38
C GLU A 353 -56.34 48.86 -94.98
N GLU A 354 -57.32 49.27 -94.17
CA GLU A 354 -58.50 50.00 -94.64
C GLU A 354 -58.17 51.42 -95.10
N ASN A 355 -57.30 52.13 -94.37
CA ASN A 355 -56.85 53.47 -94.77
C ASN A 355 -56.11 53.44 -96.11
N LEU A 356 -55.26 52.43 -96.33
CA LEU A 356 -54.55 52.27 -97.62
C LEU A 356 -55.53 52.02 -98.79
N LYS A 357 -56.67 51.35 -98.54
CA LYS A 357 -57.72 51.18 -99.56
C LYS A 357 -58.42 52.50 -99.88
N LEU A 358 -58.74 53.30 -98.87
CA LEU A 358 -59.38 54.61 -99.05
C LEU A 358 -58.47 55.59 -99.80
N GLU A 359 -57.16 55.58 -99.51
CA GLU A 359 -56.17 56.44 -100.17
C GLU A 359 -56.09 56.13 -101.68
N LYS A 360 -56.09 54.84 -102.07
CA LYS A 360 -56.15 54.42 -103.48
C LYS A 360 -57.43 54.86 -104.21
N ILE A 361 -58.57 54.88 -103.52
CA ILE A 361 -59.84 55.36 -104.09
C ILE A 361 -59.76 56.87 -104.36
N ALA A 362 -59.26 57.64 -103.40
CA ALA A 362 -59.10 59.09 -103.53
C ALA A 362 -58.16 59.46 -104.70
N GLU A 363 -57.05 58.74 -104.86
CA GLU A 363 -56.09 58.98 -105.95
C GLU A 363 -56.69 58.66 -107.35
N THR A 364 -57.52 57.61 -107.43
CA THR A 364 -58.25 57.28 -108.67
C THR A 364 -59.24 58.38 -109.06
N TYR A 365 -59.97 58.93 -108.10
CA TYR A 365 -60.91 60.04 -108.32
C TYR A 365 -60.19 61.30 -108.80
N TYR A 366 -59.05 61.64 -108.17
CA TYR A 366 -58.25 62.80 -108.53
C TYR A 366 -57.73 62.72 -109.98
N GLN A 367 -57.25 61.56 -110.41
CA GLN A 367 -56.81 61.30 -111.78
C GLN A 367 -57.94 61.48 -112.80
N SER A 368 -59.15 61.00 -112.49
CA SER A 368 -60.32 61.15 -113.37
C SER A 368 -60.69 62.62 -113.60
N SER A 369 -60.74 63.43 -112.54
CA SER A 369 -61.08 64.85 -112.64
C SER A 369 -60.02 65.68 -113.40
N GLN A 370 -58.73 65.33 -113.27
CA GLN A 370 -57.67 65.99 -114.04
C GLN A 370 -57.81 65.77 -115.56
N ASN A 371 -58.17 64.55 -115.98
CA ASN A 371 -58.39 64.24 -117.39
C ASN A 371 -59.58 65.01 -118.00
N GLU A 372 -60.62 65.22 -117.21
CA GLU A 372 -61.81 65.97 -117.64
C GLU A 372 -61.52 67.48 -117.83
N LEU A 373 -60.67 68.05 -116.97
CA LEU A 373 -60.20 69.43 -117.08
C LEU A 373 -59.40 69.68 -118.37
N ILE A 374 -58.53 68.74 -118.77
CA ILE A 374 -57.74 68.84 -120.01
C ILE A 374 -58.63 68.88 -121.25
N ASN A 375 -59.70 68.06 -121.28
CA ASN A 375 -60.66 68.05 -122.38
C ASN A 375 -61.40 69.38 -122.53
N LEU A 376 -61.78 70.02 -121.41
CA LEU A 376 -62.44 71.33 -121.42
C LEU A 376 -61.51 72.44 -121.93
N GLN A 377 -60.22 72.41 -121.57
CA GLN A 377 -59.25 73.39 -122.04
C GLN A 377 -59.03 73.33 -123.57
N GLN A 378 -59.01 72.14 -124.17
CA GLN A 378 -58.89 71.99 -125.63
C GLN A 378 -60.10 72.54 -126.39
N ARG A 379 -61.31 72.38 -125.85
CA ARG A 379 -62.54 72.96 -126.43
C ARG A 379 -62.49 74.48 -126.45
N ASN A 380 -61.99 75.08 -125.37
CA ASN A 380 -61.94 76.53 -125.21
C ASN A 380 -60.97 77.18 -126.22
N PHE A 381 -59.81 76.57 -126.46
CA PHE A 381 -58.85 77.02 -127.46
C PHE A 381 -59.41 77.04 -128.89
N GLN A 382 -60.30 76.10 -129.21
CA GLN A 382 -60.94 76.04 -130.53
C GLN A 382 -61.93 77.19 -130.73
N THR A 383 -62.62 77.61 -129.67
CA THR A 383 -63.59 78.72 -129.69
C THR A 383 -62.90 80.08 -129.84
N GLU A 384 -61.77 80.31 -129.17
CA GLU A 384 -60.99 81.56 -129.32
C GLU A 384 -60.50 81.77 -130.76
N LYS A 385 -60.19 80.69 -131.48
CA LYS A 385 -59.74 80.76 -132.88
C LYS A 385 -60.83 81.18 -133.86
N GLU A 386 -62.10 80.94 -133.53
CA GLU A 386 -63.25 81.42 -134.32
C GLU A 386 -63.54 82.90 -134.07
N ILE A 387 -63.37 83.37 -132.82
CA ILE A 387 -63.57 84.78 -132.46
C ILE A 387 -62.59 85.68 -133.23
N LEU A 388 -61.32 85.30 -133.32
CA LEU A 388 -60.29 86.07 -134.02
C LEU A 388 -60.53 86.21 -135.55
N LYS A 389 -61.27 85.27 -136.17
CA LYS A 389 -61.68 85.36 -137.58
C LYS A 389 -62.79 86.38 -137.80
N LEU A 390 -63.71 86.53 -136.84
CA LEU A 390 -64.82 87.47 -136.93
C LEU A 390 -64.35 88.92 -136.71
N GLU A 391 -63.35 89.14 -135.85
CA GLU A 391 -62.76 90.47 -135.61
C GLU A 391 -62.05 91.05 -136.85
N LYS A 392 -61.34 90.23 -137.64
CA LYS A 392 -60.70 90.69 -138.89
C LYS A 392 -61.68 91.12 -139.99
N ILE A 393 -62.91 90.60 -139.97
CA ILE A 393 -63.96 91.02 -140.91
C ILE A 393 -64.54 92.39 -140.50
N ALA A 394 -64.59 92.68 -139.19
CA ALA A 394 -65.10 93.94 -138.66
C ALA A 394 -64.15 95.13 -138.93
N GLU A 395 -62.82 94.93 -138.94
CA GLU A 395 -61.85 96.01 -139.22
C GLU A 395 -61.82 96.45 -140.70
N THR A 396 -62.14 95.56 -141.63
CA THR A 396 -62.13 95.89 -143.08
C THR A 396 -63.31 96.79 -143.49
N TYR A 397 -64.38 96.85 -142.68
CA TYR A 397 -65.58 97.63 -142.98
C TYR A 397 -65.58 99.06 -142.41
N HIS A 398 -64.59 99.44 -141.59
CA HIS A 398 -64.61 100.72 -140.88
C HIS A 398 -63.83 101.88 -141.54
N GLN A 399 -63.19 101.66 -142.70
CA GLN A 399 -62.45 102.72 -143.43
C GLN A 399 -63.11 103.23 -144.73
N SER A 400 -64.31 102.76 -145.09
CA SER A 400 -65.02 103.25 -146.28
C SER A 400 -66.51 103.54 -146.00
N PHE A 401 -66.82 104.75 -145.52
CA PHE A 401 -67.85 105.61 -146.14
C PHE A 401 -68.09 106.90 -145.34
N GLN A 402 -67.87 108.04 -145.99
CA GLN A 402 -68.69 109.24 -145.82
C GLN A 402 -69.74 109.28 -146.95
N ASN A 403 -70.95 109.74 -146.59
CA ASN A 403 -72.08 110.19 -147.44
C ASN A 403 -72.93 109.14 -148.21
N GLU A 404 -74.10 108.77 -147.65
CA GLU A 404 -75.46 109.09 -148.13
C GLU A 404 -76.56 108.18 -147.50
N ASN A 405 -77.77 108.74 -147.35
CA ASN A 405 -78.99 108.17 -146.75
C ASN A 405 -79.48 106.83 -147.36
N ASN A 406 -79.86 105.84 -146.54
CA ASN A 406 -81.06 105.01 -146.82
C ASN A 406 -81.52 104.05 -145.68
N GLN A 407 -82.84 103.96 -145.48
CA GLN A 407 -83.58 103.35 -144.36
C GLN A 407 -83.51 101.81 -144.21
N ASN A 408 -82.86 101.09 -145.14
CA ASN A 408 -82.94 99.62 -145.22
C ASN A 408 -82.09 98.85 -144.18
N LEU A 409 -81.12 99.51 -143.54
CA LEU A 409 -80.22 98.90 -142.55
C LEU A 409 -80.87 98.63 -141.18
N ARG A 410 -81.95 99.35 -140.84
CA ARG A 410 -82.60 99.19 -139.52
C ARG A 410 -83.36 97.88 -139.37
N LEU A 411 -83.87 97.29 -140.46
CA LEU A 411 -84.65 96.04 -140.38
C LEU A 411 -83.77 94.78 -140.20
N LYS A 412 -82.52 94.82 -140.66
CA LYS A 412 -81.58 93.69 -140.57
C LYS A 412 -80.96 93.57 -139.17
N LEU A 413 -80.69 94.71 -138.53
CA LEU A 413 -80.08 94.78 -137.20
C LEU A 413 -81.00 94.22 -136.10
N ALA A 414 -82.30 94.46 -136.18
CA ALA A 414 -83.27 94.00 -135.19
C ALA A 414 -83.42 92.46 -135.13
N LYS A 415 -83.15 91.75 -136.24
CA LYS A 415 -83.24 90.28 -136.29
C LYS A 415 -82.05 89.60 -135.60
N GLN A 416 -80.85 90.17 -135.71
CA GLN A 416 -79.63 89.61 -135.12
C GLN A 416 -79.58 89.77 -133.59
N ILE A 417 -80.11 90.87 -133.05
CA ILE A 417 -80.16 91.11 -131.60
C ILE A 417 -81.03 90.05 -130.89
N LYS A 418 -82.11 89.57 -131.52
CA LYS A 418 -83.01 88.57 -130.92
C LYS A 418 -82.40 87.16 -130.83
N GLU A 419 -81.50 86.79 -131.75
CA GLU A 419 -80.79 85.51 -131.67
C GLU A 419 -79.69 85.52 -130.61
N PHE A 420 -79.00 86.65 -130.43
CA PHE A 420 -77.95 86.78 -129.41
C PHE A 420 -78.51 86.62 -127.99
N ALA A 421 -79.64 87.27 -127.69
CA ALA A 421 -80.27 87.20 -126.37
C ALA A 421 -80.75 85.78 -125.97
N LYS A 422 -81.03 84.91 -126.96
CA LYS A 422 -81.38 83.49 -126.69
C LYS A 422 -80.15 82.65 -126.36
N LYS A 423 -79.03 82.87 -127.06
CA LYS A 423 -77.78 82.15 -126.78
C LYS A 423 -77.18 82.55 -125.44
N GLU A 424 -77.31 83.82 -125.07
CA GLU A 424 -76.84 84.34 -123.78
C GLU A 424 -77.58 83.70 -122.59
N ASN A 425 -78.92 83.56 -122.67
CA ASN A 425 -79.69 82.90 -121.62
C ASN A 425 -79.32 81.42 -121.43
N ILE A 426 -79.06 80.68 -122.52
CA ILE A 426 -78.67 79.26 -122.42
C ILE A 426 -77.31 79.11 -121.75
N LEU A 427 -76.35 79.99 -122.07
CA LEU A 427 -75.03 80.01 -121.46
C LEU A 427 -75.08 80.37 -119.96
N GLN A 428 -75.93 81.32 -119.56
CA GLN A 428 -76.09 81.66 -118.14
C GLN A 428 -76.65 80.50 -117.30
N THR A 429 -77.61 79.74 -117.82
CA THR A 429 -78.14 78.56 -117.11
C THR A 429 -77.06 77.49 -116.91
N GLN A 430 -76.24 77.21 -117.93
CA GLN A 430 -75.15 76.24 -117.82
C GLN A 430 -74.06 76.66 -116.82
N ILE A 431 -73.81 77.97 -116.69
CA ILE A 431 -72.87 78.50 -115.68
C ILE A 431 -73.39 78.29 -114.26
N ILE A 432 -74.69 78.47 -114.03
CA ILE A 432 -75.31 78.27 -112.70
C ILE A 432 -75.27 76.79 -112.31
N ASP A 433 -75.56 75.87 -113.22
CA ASP A 433 -75.52 74.43 -112.94
C ASP A 433 -74.10 73.96 -112.55
N LEU A 434 -73.07 74.42 -113.28
CA LEU A 434 -71.66 74.12 -112.98
C LEU A 434 -71.20 74.75 -111.66
N GLN A 435 -71.73 75.93 -111.28
CA GLN A 435 -71.42 76.56 -109.99
C GLN A 435 -72.00 75.78 -108.82
N ASN A 436 -73.22 75.25 -108.95
CA ASN A 436 -73.84 74.41 -107.93
C ASN A 436 -73.10 73.07 -107.77
N GLU A 437 -72.65 72.46 -108.87
CA GLU A 437 -71.91 71.19 -108.84
C GLU A 437 -70.53 71.36 -108.17
N LYS A 438 -69.84 72.48 -108.45
CA LYS A 438 -68.59 72.85 -107.77
C LYS A 438 -68.78 73.04 -106.26
N GLN A 439 -69.90 73.62 -105.82
CA GLN A 439 -70.20 73.82 -104.40
C GLN A 439 -70.44 72.49 -103.68
N ASN A 440 -71.16 71.54 -104.29
CA ASN A 440 -71.36 70.20 -103.75
C ASN A 440 -70.04 69.40 -103.63
N LEU A 441 -69.17 69.48 -104.64
CA LEU A 441 -67.86 68.83 -104.62
C LEU A 441 -66.95 69.40 -103.51
N ALA A 442 -66.99 70.71 -103.27
CA ALA A 442 -66.25 71.35 -102.17
C ALA A 442 -66.76 70.88 -100.79
N GLY A 443 -68.08 70.69 -100.63
CA GLY A 443 -68.69 70.14 -99.42
C GLY A 443 -68.23 68.71 -99.11
N ASN A 444 -68.23 67.82 -100.12
CA ASN A 444 -67.79 66.43 -99.96
C ASN A 444 -66.29 66.32 -99.64
N LEU A 445 -65.45 67.16 -100.25
CA LEU A 445 -64.01 67.19 -99.97
C LEU A 445 -63.73 67.64 -98.53
N THR A 446 -64.50 68.60 -98.02
CA THR A 446 -64.38 69.08 -96.63
C THR A 446 -64.76 67.98 -95.64
N TYR A 447 -65.89 67.27 -95.87
CA TYR A 447 -66.33 66.15 -95.03
C TYR A 447 -65.32 64.99 -94.99
N LEU A 448 -64.76 64.60 -96.14
CA LEU A 448 -63.73 63.54 -96.21
C LEU A 448 -62.42 63.95 -95.51
N THR A 449 -62.04 65.22 -95.59
CA THR A 449 -60.84 65.75 -94.91
C THR A 449 -61.02 65.74 -93.40
N GLU A 450 -62.20 66.11 -92.90
CA GLU A 450 -62.52 66.04 -91.46
C GLU A 450 -62.51 64.59 -90.94
N GLN A 451 -63.05 63.63 -91.72
CA GLN A 451 -63.01 62.20 -91.36
C GLN A 451 -61.58 61.64 -91.33
N LEU A 452 -60.73 62.03 -92.28
CA LEU A 452 -59.32 61.61 -92.30
C LEU A 452 -58.57 62.11 -91.05
N GLU A 453 -58.83 63.35 -90.65
CA GLU A 453 -58.15 63.95 -89.49
C GLU A 453 -58.67 63.41 -88.16
N GLN A 454 -59.96 63.09 -88.08
CA GLN A 454 -60.53 62.38 -86.93
C GLN A 454 -59.98 60.95 -86.81
N ASN A 455 -59.74 60.26 -87.92
CA ASN A 455 -59.11 58.94 -87.93
C ASN A 455 -57.62 59.02 -87.51
N LYS A 456 -56.87 60.03 -87.94
CA LYS A 456 -55.50 60.26 -87.46
C LYS A 456 -55.45 60.50 -85.96
N LEU A 457 -56.37 61.31 -85.43
CA LEU A 457 -56.46 61.57 -83.99
C LEU A 457 -56.79 60.29 -83.21
N THR A 458 -57.73 59.49 -83.72
CA THR A 458 -58.11 58.20 -83.11
C THR A 458 -56.92 57.22 -83.13
N ASN A 459 -56.18 57.16 -84.23
CA ASN A 459 -54.96 56.34 -84.33
C ASN A 459 -53.89 56.77 -83.34
N GLN A 460 -53.70 58.08 -83.13
CA GLN A 460 -52.76 58.58 -82.15
C GLN A 460 -53.17 58.17 -80.72
N GLN A 461 -54.46 58.27 -80.38
CA GLN A 461 -54.97 57.85 -79.07
C GLN A 461 -54.77 56.35 -78.82
N VAL A 462 -54.95 55.50 -79.83
CA VAL A 462 -54.69 54.05 -79.72
C VAL A 462 -53.20 53.77 -79.51
N GLN A 463 -52.31 54.49 -80.22
CA GLN A 463 -50.86 54.36 -80.02
C GLN A 463 -50.39 54.80 -78.62
N ASP A 464 -51.01 55.85 -78.08
CA ASP A 464 -50.74 56.31 -76.72
C ASP A 464 -51.18 55.27 -75.67
N GLN A 465 -52.35 54.63 -75.86
CA GLN A 465 -52.83 53.54 -75.00
C GLN A 465 -51.91 52.30 -75.06
N ILE A 466 -51.47 51.91 -76.26
CA ILE A 466 -50.51 50.80 -76.43
C ILE A 466 -49.19 51.13 -75.70
N SER A 467 -48.73 52.38 -75.76
CA SER A 467 -47.51 52.81 -75.09
C SER A 467 -47.65 52.78 -73.56
N GLN A 468 -48.80 53.17 -73.02
CA GLN A 468 -49.10 53.07 -71.59
C GLN A 468 -49.11 51.62 -71.11
N LEU A 469 -49.79 50.72 -71.83
CA LEU A 469 -49.85 49.29 -71.49
C LEU A 469 -48.48 48.62 -71.55
N LYS A 470 -47.63 48.98 -72.53
CA LYS A 470 -46.24 48.49 -72.60
C LYS A 470 -45.39 48.96 -71.41
N GLN A 471 -45.63 50.18 -70.92
CA GLN A 471 -44.94 50.69 -69.74
C GLN A 471 -45.38 49.97 -68.46
N GLU A 472 -46.67 49.64 -68.34
CA GLU A 472 -47.20 48.83 -67.24
C GLU A 472 -46.67 47.39 -67.27
N GLU A 473 -46.60 46.77 -68.46
CA GLU A 473 -45.98 45.46 -68.66
C GLU A 473 -44.53 45.45 -68.17
N THR A 474 -43.75 46.47 -68.55
CA THR A 474 -42.35 46.60 -68.12
C THR A 474 -42.22 46.73 -66.60
N LYS A 475 -43.06 47.56 -65.96
CA LYS A 475 -43.09 47.71 -64.48
C LYS A 475 -43.49 46.43 -63.76
N LEU A 476 -44.45 45.66 -64.31
CA LEU A 476 -44.84 44.36 -63.77
C LEU A 476 -43.72 43.33 -63.93
N GLN A 477 -43.00 43.36 -65.04
CA GLN A 477 -41.89 42.46 -65.31
C GLN A 477 -40.68 42.73 -64.41
N GLU A 478 -40.36 44.00 -64.13
CA GLU A 478 -39.36 44.38 -63.12
C GLU A 478 -39.75 43.90 -61.71
N LYS A 479 -41.02 44.05 -61.31
CA LYS A 479 -41.53 43.51 -60.04
C LYS A 479 -41.44 41.99 -59.98
N LEU A 480 -41.75 41.31 -61.08
CA LEU A 480 -41.65 39.85 -61.17
C LEU A 480 -40.20 39.40 -60.96
N SER A 481 -39.25 40.02 -61.68
CA SER A 481 -37.82 39.69 -61.55
C SER A 481 -37.28 39.96 -60.14
N GLN A 482 -37.73 41.03 -59.47
CA GLN A 482 -37.35 41.31 -58.08
C GLN A 482 -37.90 40.25 -57.11
N ILE A 483 -39.14 39.81 -57.29
CA ILE A 483 -39.73 38.76 -56.44
C ILE A 483 -39.05 37.41 -56.71
N GLU A 484 -38.74 37.08 -57.96
CA GLU A 484 -38.00 35.86 -58.32
C GLU A 484 -36.59 35.84 -57.70
N ALA A 485 -35.89 36.98 -57.65
CA ALA A 485 -34.62 37.10 -56.94
C ALA A 485 -34.76 36.86 -55.42
N ASN A 486 -35.79 37.44 -54.80
CA ASN A 486 -36.07 37.24 -53.37
C ASN A 486 -36.41 35.76 -53.05
N ILE A 487 -37.12 35.06 -53.94
CA ILE A 487 -37.38 33.62 -53.81
C ILE A 487 -36.08 32.81 -53.85
N GLN A 488 -35.15 33.17 -54.74
CA GLN A 488 -33.88 32.47 -54.86
C GLN A 488 -33.00 32.64 -53.62
N GLU A 489 -33.01 33.83 -53.02
CA GLU A 489 -32.33 34.10 -51.74
C GLU A 489 -32.95 33.28 -50.59
N LEU A 490 -34.28 33.21 -50.50
CA LEU A 490 -34.98 32.38 -49.52
C LEU A 490 -34.70 30.88 -49.70
N LYS A 491 -34.58 30.40 -50.94
CA LYS A 491 -34.21 29.00 -51.26
C LYS A 491 -32.78 28.69 -50.82
N SER A 492 -31.84 29.58 -51.10
CA SER A 492 -30.45 29.44 -50.64
C SER A 492 -30.35 29.45 -49.10
N HIS A 493 -31.12 30.31 -48.44
CA HIS A 493 -31.16 30.35 -46.97
C HIS A 493 -31.76 29.06 -46.36
N LYS A 494 -32.78 28.49 -47.00
CA LYS A 494 -33.35 27.19 -46.61
C LYS A 494 -32.34 26.04 -46.78
N GLU A 495 -31.56 26.02 -47.86
CA GLU A 495 -30.52 25.01 -48.08
C GLU A 495 -29.40 25.09 -47.02
N SER A 496 -28.95 26.30 -46.68
CA SER A 496 -27.97 26.50 -45.61
C SER A 496 -28.46 26.00 -44.24
N LEU A 497 -29.75 26.20 -43.91
CA LEU A 497 -30.35 25.67 -42.68
C LEU A 497 -30.48 24.14 -42.69
N ILE A 498 -30.61 23.50 -43.86
CA ILE A 498 -30.62 22.04 -43.98
C ILE A 498 -29.23 21.46 -43.71
N GLU A 499 -28.17 22.05 -44.26
CA GLU A 499 -26.79 21.63 -43.97
C GLU A 499 -26.42 21.79 -42.48
N GLN A 500 -26.82 22.91 -41.85
CA GLN A 500 -26.62 23.12 -40.42
C GLN A 500 -27.35 22.06 -39.57
N LYS A 501 -28.55 21.67 -39.99
CA LYS A 501 -29.32 20.61 -39.33
C LYS A 501 -28.63 19.25 -39.44
N GLU A 502 -28.15 18.85 -40.62
CA GLU A 502 -27.44 17.57 -40.81
C GLU A 502 -26.15 17.51 -39.97
N GLN A 503 -25.43 18.62 -39.86
CA GLN A 503 -24.23 18.69 -39.02
C GLN A 503 -24.54 18.55 -37.52
N LEU A 504 -25.65 19.12 -37.05
CA LEU A 504 -26.14 18.95 -35.67
C LEU A 504 -26.65 17.53 -35.39
N GLU A 505 -27.32 16.87 -36.33
CA GLU A 505 -27.76 15.47 -36.20
C GLU A 505 -26.57 14.50 -36.11
N ASN A 506 -25.50 14.74 -36.89
CA ASN A 506 -24.26 13.97 -36.79
C ASN A 506 -23.56 14.14 -35.42
N ASN A 507 -23.53 15.38 -34.89
CA ASN A 507 -22.98 15.64 -33.57
C ASN A 507 -23.80 14.97 -32.45
N LEU A 508 -25.13 14.94 -32.57
CA LEU A 508 -26.04 14.27 -31.64
C LEU A 508 -25.78 12.75 -31.59
N ASN A 509 -25.65 12.11 -32.75
CA ASN A 509 -25.35 10.68 -32.84
C ASN A 509 -24.00 10.32 -32.19
N GLN A 510 -22.97 11.15 -32.38
CA GLN A 510 -21.66 10.93 -31.76
C GLN A 510 -21.69 11.11 -30.23
N PHE A 511 -22.51 12.03 -29.75
CA PHE A 511 -22.75 12.25 -28.32
C PHE A 511 -23.48 11.06 -27.67
N GLN A 512 -24.43 10.46 -28.39
CA GLN A 512 -25.21 9.31 -27.94
C GLN A 512 -24.35 8.05 -27.80
N VAL A 513 -23.43 7.82 -28.73
CA VAL A 513 -22.41 6.75 -28.65
C VAL A 513 -21.48 6.96 -27.44
N ASN A 514 -21.03 8.20 -27.20
CA ASN A 514 -20.18 8.52 -26.04
C ASN A 514 -20.92 8.35 -24.70
N TYR A 515 -22.21 8.69 -24.66
CA TYR A 515 -23.08 8.49 -23.49
C TYR A 515 -23.28 7.00 -23.17
N GLU A 516 -23.54 6.17 -24.18
CA GLU A 516 -23.67 4.71 -24.01
C GLU A 516 -22.38 4.05 -23.53
N GLN A 517 -21.22 4.46 -24.05
CA GLN A 517 -19.91 3.99 -23.56
C GLN A 517 -19.66 4.38 -22.09
N THR A 518 -20.09 5.58 -21.69
CA THR A 518 -19.93 6.08 -20.32
C THR A 518 -20.85 5.34 -19.33
N GLU A 519 -22.09 5.03 -19.70
CA GLU A 519 -22.99 4.22 -18.84
C GLU A 519 -22.55 2.74 -18.75
N GLN A 520 -21.98 2.16 -19.82
CA GLN A 520 -21.40 0.81 -19.75
C GLN A 520 -20.20 0.72 -18.79
N GLU A 521 -19.31 1.71 -18.80
CA GLU A 521 -18.15 1.74 -17.88
C GLU A 521 -18.58 1.98 -16.42
N LYS A 522 -19.63 2.78 -16.21
CA LYS A 522 -20.26 2.98 -14.88
C LYS A 522 -20.84 1.68 -14.31
N ILE A 523 -21.53 0.88 -15.11
CA ILE A 523 -22.06 -0.44 -14.69
C ILE A 523 -20.91 -1.39 -14.33
N ARG A 524 -19.82 -1.37 -15.10
CA ARG A 524 -18.62 -2.19 -14.85
C ARG A 524 -17.94 -1.84 -13.53
N LEU A 525 -17.78 -0.55 -13.24
CA LEU A 525 -17.21 -0.05 -11.99
C LEU A 525 -18.12 -0.33 -10.78
N TYR A 526 -19.44 -0.18 -10.94
CA TYR A 526 -20.41 -0.51 -9.88
C TYR A 526 -20.37 -1.99 -9.48
N ASN A 527 -20.29 -2.89 -10.47
CA ASN A 527 -20.18 -4.34 -10.24
C ASN A 527 -18.83 -4.75 -9.61
N MET A 528 -17.73 -4.07 -9.93
CA MET A 528 -16.43 -4.26 -9.24
C MET A 528 -16.47 -3.81 -7.77
N THR A 529 -17.23 -2.75 -7.48
CA THR A 529 -17.36 -2.19 -6.12
C THR A 529 -18.23 -3.09 -5.23
N GLU A 530 -19.30 -3.68 -5.77
CA GLU A 530 -20.13 -4.66 -5.04
C GLU A 530 -19.37 -5.95 -4.70
N GLY A 531 -18.56 -6.47 -5.64
CA GLY A 531 -17.74 -7.66 -5.42
C GLY A 531 -16.70 -7.47 -4.30
N LEU A 532 -16.05 -6.30 -4.24
CA LEU A 532 -15.08 -5.97 -3.19
C LEU A 532 -15.74 -5.77 -1.81
N LEU A 533 -16.94 -5.18 -1.77
CA LEU A 533 -17.67 -4.92 -0.52
C LEU A 533 -18.25 -6.20 0.12
N GLN A 534 -18.72 -7.15 -0.70
CA GLN A 534 -19.22 -8.45 -0.21
C GLN A 534 -18.08 -9.36 0.26
N GLU A 535 -16.92 -9.34 -0.41
CA GLU A 535 -15.75 -10.12 0.01
C GLU A 535 -15.14 -9.58 1.33
N GLN A 536 -15.07 -8.25 1.50
CA GLN A 536 -14.67 -7.63 2.77
C GLN A 536 -15.64 -7.91 3.92
N LYS A 537 -16.96 -7.78 3.70
CA LYS A 537 -17.96 -8.07 4.75
C LYS A 537 -17.94 -9.53 5.18
N LEU A 538 -17.75 -10.48 4.25
CA LEU A 538 -17.70 -11.90 4.58
C LEU A 538 -16.39 -12.25 5.32
N LYS A 539 -15.25 -11.70 4.89
CA LYS A 539 -13.94 -11.90 5.56
C LYS A 539 -13.91 -11.30 6.96
N ILE A 540 -14.42 -10.08 7.15
CA ILE A 540 -14.48 -9.42 8.48
C ILE A 540 -15.42 -10.19 9.41
N LYS A 541 -16.57 -10.66 8.92
CA LYS A 541 -17.54 -11.40 9.73
C LYS A 541 -17.04 -12.82 10.09
N LEU A 542 -16.33 -13.49 9.18
CA LEU A 542 -15.65 -14.76 9.49
C LEU A 542 -14.50 -14.56 10.48
N LYS A 543 -13.68 -13.52 10.29
CA LYS A 543 -12.55 -13.20 11.16
C LYS A 543 -13.01 -12.90 12.59
N ILE A 544 -14.02 -12.03 12.77
CA ILE A 544 -14.59 -11.72 14.08
C ILE A 544 -15.22 -12.97 14.73
N LYS A 545 -15.83 -13.85 13.94
CA LYS A 545 -16.43 -15.10 14.47
C LYS A 545 -15.35 -16.08 14.91
N LEU A 546 -14.32 -16.29 14.09
CA LEU A 546 -13.15 -17.13 14.42
C LEU A 546 -12.38 -16.58 15.62
N GLU A 547 -12.15 -15.27 15.71
CA GLU A 547 -11.45 -14.66 16.84
C GLU A 547 -12.24 -14.84 18.14
N LYS A 548 -13.57 -14.67 18.11
CA LYS A 548 -14.44 -14.95 19.28
C LYS A 548 -14.42 -16.42 19.69
N GLU A 549 -14.48 -17.34 18.73
CA GLU A 549 -14.46 -18.78 18.99
C GLU A 549 -13.11 -19.23 19.55
N ILE A 550 -12.00 -18.70 19.01
CA ILE A 550 -10.64 -18.96 19.51
C ILE A 550 -10.45 -18.42 20.92
N VAL A 551 -10.95 -17.21 21.22
CA VAL A 551 -10.87 -16.64 22.58
C VAL A 551 -11.67 -17.48 23.58
N GLN A 552 -12.88 -17.92 23.20
CA GLN A 552 -13.70 -18.80 24.05
C GLN A 552 -13.07 -20.18 24.26
N LEU A 553 -12.49 -20.77 23.22
CA LEU A 553 -11.80 -22.06 23.33
C LEU A 553 -10.52 -21.97 24.17
N LYS A 554 -9.75 -20.88 24.04
CA LYS A 554 -8.58 -20.62 24.90
C LYS A 554 -8.96 -20.45 26.36
N GLN A 555 -10.04 -19.70 26.65
CA GLN A 555 -10.54 -19.59 28.02
C GLN A 555 -11.02 -20.93 28.57
N LYS A 556 -11.74 -21.74 27.78
CA LYS A 556 -12.14 -23.09 28.21
C LYS A 556 -10.94 -24.00 28.49
N LEU A 557 -9.91 -23.98 27.64
CA LEU A 557 -8.70 -24.78 27.81
C LEU A 557 -7.94 -24.40 29.09
N ILE A 558 -7.79 -23.10 29.36
CA ILE A 558 -7.15 -22.60 30.60
C ILE A 558 -7.94 -23.05 31.83
N ILE A 559 -9.27 -22.98 31.77
CA ILE A 559 -10.13 -23.43 32.87
C ILE A 559 -10.02 -24.96 33.06
N GLU A 560 -10.03 -25.75 31.99
CA GLU A 560 -9.87 -27.20 32.07
C GLU A 560 -8.49 -27.62 32.59
N GLU A 561 -7.42 -26.94 32.19
CA GLU A 561 -6.08 -27.18 32.72
C GLU A 561 -5.96 -26.79 34.19
N GLN A 562 -6.58 -25.69 34.62
CA GLN A 562 -6.66 -25.32 36.03
C GLN A 562 -7.45 -26.35 36.84
N ILE A 563 -8.59 -26.83 36.33
CA ILE A 563 -9.39 -27.88 36.97
C ILE A 563 -8.58 -29.18 37.05
N LYS A 564 -7.85 -29.56 35.99
CA LYS A 564 -7.00 -30.75 35.97
C LYS A 564 -5.89 -30.65 37.02
N VAL A 565 -5.19 -29.52 37.12
CA VAL A 565 -4.14 -29.30 38.12
C VAL A 565 -4.72 -29.33 39.54
N GLN A 566 -5.89 -28.73 39.77
CA GLN A 566 -6.56 -28.76 41.06
C GLN A 566 -7.02 -30.17 41.44
N LEU A 567 -7.57 -30.94 40.50
CA LEU A 567 -7.96 -32.34 40.71
C LEU A 567 -6.75 -33.23 40.97
N THR A 568 -5.65 -33.07 40.23
CA THR A 568 -4.41 -33.82 40.45
C THR A 568 -3.80 -33.52 41.83
N ARG A 569 -3.77 -32.25 42.25
CA ARG A 569 -3.35 -31.88 43.62
C ARG A 569 -4.27 -32.47 44.68
N ALA A 570 -5.59 -32.41 44.48
CA ALA A 570 -6.55 -32.95 45.43
C ALA A 570 -6.43 -34.48 45.54
N LEU A 571 -6.18 -35.19 44.43
CA LEU A 571 -5.92 -36.63 44.43
C LEU A 571 -4.61 -36.96 45.15
N GLN A 572 -3.53 -36.22 44.88
CA GLN A 572 -2.24 -36.42 45.55
C GLN A 572 -2.36 -36.22 47.07
N ILE A 573 -3.02 -35.14 47.52
CA ILE A 573 -3.24 -34.87 48.94
C ILE A 573 -4.03 -36.00 49.61
N LYS A 574 -5.05 -36.56 48.93
CA LYS A 574 -5.83 -37.68 49.44
C LYS A 574 -5.01 -38.97 49.50
N GLU A 575 -4.20 -39.24 48.49
CA GLU A 575 -3.32 -40.41 48.42
C GLU A 575 -2.22 -40.37 49.50
N ASP A 576 -1.63 -39.19 49.72
CA ASP A 576 -0.68 -38.95 50.82
C ASP A 576 -1.36 -39.15 52.20
N LYS A 577 -2.61 -38.72 52.36
CA LYS A 577 -3.38 -38.92 53.60
C LYS A 577 -3.72 -40.39 53.84
N ILE A 578 -4.06 -41.13 52.79
CA ILE A 578 -4.30 -42.58 52.86
C ILE A 578 -3.01 -43.29 53.28
N ASN A 579 -1.87 -42.95 52.67
CA ASN A 579 -0.57 -43.50 53.04
C ASN A 579 -0.20 -43.20 54.51
N GLU A 580 -0.47 -41.97 54.98
CA GLU A 580 -0.25 -41.58 56.38
C GLU A 580 -1.12 -42.41 57.35
N LEU A 581 -2.39 -42.66 56.99
CA LEU A 581 -3.32 -43.44 57.80
C LEU A 581 -2.99 -44.94 57.81
N GLU A 582 -2.60 -45.51 56.66
CA GLU A 582 -2.15 -46.89 56.55
C GLU A 582 -0.88 -47.13 57.38
N GLN A 583 0.07 -46.18 57.38
CA GLN A 583 1.26 -46.25 58.22
C GLN A 583 0.91 -46.19 59.72
N LYS A 584 -0.03 -45.32 60.11
CA LYS A 584 -0.51 -45.24 61.50
C LYS A 584 -1.18 -46.54 61.96
N LEU A 585 -1.95 -47.18 61.08
CA LEU A 585 -2.59 -48.46 61.36
C LEU A 585 -1.57 -49.58 61.57
N ILE A 586 -0.53 -49.65 60.73
CA ILE A 586 0.59 -50.59 60.88
C ILE A 586 1.30 -50.39 62.24
N ASN A 587 1.60 -49.15 62.61
CA ASN A 587 2.26 -48.84 63.89
C ASN A 587 1.39 -49.24 65.11
N LEU A 588 0.07 -49.01 65.03
CA LEU A 588 -0.89 -49.40 66.07
C LEU A 588 -0.98 -50.91 66.25
N ASP A 589 -1.04 -51.67 65.15
CA ASP A 589 -1.04 -53.13 65.18
C ASP A 589 0.30 -53.67 65.75
N GLN A 590 1.43 -53.02 65.44
CA GLN A 590 2.76 -53.36 65.96
C GLN A 590 2.84 -53.16 67.49
N ASP A 591 2.32 -52.04 68.00
CA ASP A 591 2.23 -51.75 69.43
C ASP A 591 1.31 -52.73 70.16
N ARG A 592 0.18 -53.11 69.53
CA ARG A 592 -0.76 -54.10 70.09
C ARG A 592 -0.13 -55.48 70.18
N ILE A 593 0.59 -55.92 69.14
CA ILE A 593 1.35 -57.19 69.14
C ILE A 593 2.37 -57.19 70.28
N LYS A 594 3.12 -56.09 70.46
CA LYS A 594 4.11 -55.96 71.54
C LYS A 594 3.47 -56.11 72.93
N LYS A 595 2.34 -55.42 73.17
CA LYS A 595 1.58 -55.52 74.44
C LYS A 595 1.05 -56.94 74.69
N LEU A 596 0.55 -57.62 73.65
CA LEU A 596 0.07 -59.00 73.76
C LEU A 596 1.22 -59.99 74.02
N GLN A 597 2.40 -59.78 73.41
CA GLN A 597 3.60 -60.59 73.68
C GLN A 597 4.12 -60.40 75.12
N ASP A 598 4.12 -59.18 75.64
CA ASP A 598 4.51 -58.91 77.02
C ASP A 598 3.53 -59.54 78.03
N LYS A 599 2.22 -59.51 77.73
CA LYS A 599 1.20 -60.18 78.54
C LYS A 599 1.37 -61.72 78.51
N ARG A 600 1.70 -62.29 77.34
CA ARG A 600 2.01 -63.72 77.18
C ARG A 600 3.24 -64.13 77.99
N LYS A 601 4.32 -63.34 77.99
CA LYS A 601 5.53 -63.60 78.81
C LYS A 601 5.22 -63.65 80.30
N LYS A 602 4.42 -62.70 80.80
CA LYS A 602 3.98 -62.68 82.22
C LYS A 602 3.16 -63.92 82.59
N LEU A 603 2.28 -64.38 81.69
CA LEU A 603 1.49 -65.59 81.90
C LEU A 603 2.36 -66.86 81.95
N ILE A 604 3.38 -66.97 81.09
CA ILE A 604 4.35 -68.09 81.12
C ILE A 604 5.15 -68.11 82.44
N GLU A 605 5.50 -66.96 83.00
CA GLU A 605 6.13 -66.87 84.33
C GLU A 605 5.21 -67.37 85.44
N ILE A 606 3.93 -66.95 85.42
CA ILE A 606 2.92 -67.40 86.39
C ILE A 606 2.70 -68.91 86.30
N GLU A 607 2.63 -69.45 85.08
CA GLU A 607 2.44 -70.89 84.82
C GLU A 607 3.65 -71.72 85.32
N LYS A 608 4.89 -71.22 85.11
CA LYS A 608 6.10 -71.82 85.71
C LYS A 608 6.08 -71.77 87.25
N GLU A 609 5.61 -70.68 87.83
CA GLU A 609 5.44 -70.56 89.29
C GLU A 609 4.41 -71.56 89.84
N LEU A 610 3.31 -71.77 89.14
CA LEU A 610 2.27 -72.76 89.49
C LEU A 610 2.80 -74.20 89.36
N LEU A 611 3.58 -74.51 88.31
CA LEU A 611 4.23 -75.82 88.12
C LEU A 611 5.29 -76.12 89.21
N ASN A 612 6.05 -75.11 89.62
CA ASN A 612 6.98 -75.20 90.76
C ASN A 612 6.25 -75.44 92.09
N LYS A 613 5.05 -74.84 92.27
CA LYS A 613 4.21 -75.09 93.45
C LYS A 613 3.62 -76.52 93.45
N LEU A 614 3.24 -77.06 92.30
CA LEU A 614 2.78 -78.47 92.14
C LEU A 614 3.86 -79.49 92.47
N THR A 615 5.09 -79.28 91.98
CA THR A 615 6.25 -80.15 92.27
C THR A 615 6.71 -80.11 93.74
N SER A 616 6.28 -79.10 94.51
CA SER A 616 6.57 -78.94 95.94
C SER A 616 5.57 -79.61 96.90
N GLY A 617 4.53 -80.29 96.39
CA GLY A 617 3.59 -81.11 97.20
C GLY A 617 2.44 -80.35 97.89
N LYS A 618 2.11 -79.12 97.48
CA LYS A 618 0.95 -78.36 97.99
C LYS A 618 -0.37 -78.77 97.34
N ASN A 619 -1.48 -78.51 98.05
CA ASN A 619 -2.87 -78.88 97.75
C ASN A 619 -3.23 -78.85 96.25
N THR A 620 -3.48 -80.02 95.67
CA THR A 620 -3.38 -80.26 94.22
C THR A 620 -4.62 -79.86 93.41
N LYS A 621 -5.80 -79.70 94.04
CA LYS A 621 -7.06 -79.43 93.32
C LYS A 621 -7.29 -77.98 92.90
N GLU A 622 -7.02 -77.01 93.78
CA GLU A 622 -7.19 -75.58 93.44
C GLU A 622 -6.12 -75.12 92.45
N ILE A 623 -4.88 -75.59 92.61
CA ILE A 623 -3.78 -75.25 91.72
C ILE A 623 -4.05 -75.77 90.29
N HIS A 624 -4.60 -76.98 90.14
CA HIS A 624 -5.00 -77.48 88.82
C HIS A 624 -6.14 -76.68 88.17
N LYS A 625 -7.13 -76.21 88.95
CA LYS A 625 -8.18 -75.32 88.40
C LYS A 625 -7.63 -73.99 87.92
N GLU A 626 -6.68 -73.42 88.67
CA GLU A 626 -6.06 -72.14 88.32
C GLU A 626 -5.10 -72.30 87.12
N GLU A 627 -4.38 -73.42 87.05
CA GLU A 627 -3.59 -73.83 85.88
C GLU A 627 -4.47 -73.98 84.62
N GLU A 628 -5.60 -74.71 84.71
CA GLU A 628 -6.57 -74.82 83.61
C GLU A 628 -7.13 -73.46 83.17
N ALA A 629 -7.45 -72.57 84.12
CA ALA A 629 -7.95 -71.23 83.82
C ALA A 629 -6.89 -70.35 83.13
N LYS A 630 -5.63 -70.43 83.56
CA LYS A 630 -4.51 -69.69 82.95
C LYS A 630 -4.13 -70.26 81.59
N GLN A 631 -4.20 -71.57 81.42
CA GLN A 631 -4.03 -72.24 80.14
C GLN A 631 -5.12 -71.81 79.14
N LYS A 632 -6.37 -71.63 79.60
CA LYS A 632 -7.46 -71.07 78.78
C LYS A 632 -7.21 -69.61 78.39
N GLU A 633 -6.80 -68.77 79.33
CA GLU A 633 -6.42 -67.36 79.07
C GLU A 633 -5.25 -67.28 78.07
N MET A 634 -4.28 -68.19 78.18
CA MET A 634 -3.17 -68.31 77.24
C MET A 634 -3.64 -68.72 75.84
N ASN A 635 -4.58 -69.66 75.73
CA ASN A 635 -5.16 -70.08 74.46
C ASN A 635 -5.92 -68.93 73.77
N GLU A 636 -6.70 -68.14 74.52
CA GLU A 636 -7.41 -66.96 74.01
C GLU A 636 -6.43 -65.86 73.55
N LEU A 637 -5.38 -65.58 74.33
CA LEU A 637 -4.31 -64.66 73.96
C LEU A 637 -3.56 -65.12 72.71
N GLN A 638 -3.27 -66.42 72.58
CA GLN A 638 -2.64 -67.01 71.40
C GLN A 638 -3.51 -66.80 70.15
N GLN A 639 -4.84 -66.92 70.30
CA GLN A 639 -5.80 -66.71 69.23
C GLN A 639 -5.88 -65.22 68.83
N GLU A 640 -5.92 -64.29 69.79
CA GLU A 640 -5.93 -62.84 69.50
C GLU A 640 -4.60 -62.35 68.91
N LEU A 641 -3.46 -62.87 69.40
CA LEU A 641 -2.14 -62.59 68.84
C LEU A 641 -2.04 -63.09 67.39
N SER A 642 -2.62 -64.26 67.09
CA SER A 642 -2.68 -64.80 65.73
C SER A 642 -3.54 -63.93 64.82
N ARG A 643 -4.71 -63.49 65.28
CA ARG A 643 -5.59 -62.57 64.52
C ARG A 643 -4.95 -61.21 64.26
N THR A 644 -4.32 -60.62 65.28
CA THR A 644 -3.69 -59.29 65.19
C THR A 644 -2.43 -59.35 64.33
N SER A 645 -1.60 -60.39 64.45
CA SER A 645 -0.46 -60.63 63.55
C SER A 645 -0.88 -60.85 62.11
N ALA A 646 -2.02 -61.52 61.88
CA ALA A 646 -2.56 -61.67 60.53
C ALA A 646 -3.01 -60.33 59.94
N SER A 647 -3.73 -59.50 60.71
CA SER A 647 -4.11 -58.13 60.33
C SER A 647 -2.89 -57.25 60.00
N TYR A 648 -1.90 -57.24 60.89
CA TYR A 648 -0.64 -56.52 60.71
C TYR A 648 0.07 -56.90 59.41
N ASN A 649 0.18 -58.21 59.12
CA ASN A 649 0.80 -58.70 57.90
C ASN A 649 -0.01 -58.34 56.64
N VAL A 650 -1.34 -58.38 56.69
CA VAL A 650 -2.21 -57.94 55.59
C VAL A 650 -2.03 -56.45 55.30
N ASN A 651 -2.02 -55.61 56.33
CA ASN A 651 -1.85 -54.16 56.20
C ASN A 651 -0.48 -53.79 55.64
N ARG A 652 0.60 -54.45 56.10
CA ARG A 652 1.94 -54.27 55.53
C ARG A 652 2.03 -54.72 54.08
N LYS A 653 1.45 -55.87 53.73
CA LYS A 653 1.37 -56.33 52.32
C LYS A 653 0.69 -55.28 51.45
N LYS A 654 -0.45 -54.74 51.89
CA LYS A 654 -1.20 -53.70 51.18
C LYS A 654 -0.38 -52.42 50.99
N TRP A 655 0.31 -51.98 52.03
CA TRP A 655 1.16 -50.80 51.97
C TRP A 655 2.33 -50.98 50.99
N VAL A 656 3.02 -52.13 51.03
CA VAL A 656 4.07 -52.46 50.04
C VAL A 656 3.50 -52.44 48.61
N PHE A 657 2.30 -52.98 48.38
CA PHE A 657 1.62 -52.91 47.08
C PHE A 657 1.30 -51.48 46.63
N ASN A 658 0.90 -50.58 47.53
CA ASN A 658 0.65 -49.17 47.20
C ASN A 658 1.94 -48.48 46.75
N GLN A 659 3.07 -48.75 47.40
CA GLN A 659 4.36 -48.20 47.00
C GLN A 659 4.83 -48.75 45.63
N VAL A 660 4.53 -50.02 45.34
CA VAL A 660 4.74 -50.60 44.00
C VAL A 660 3.91 -49.89 42.95
N ASN A 661 2.62 -49.65 43.21
CA ASN A 661 1.74 -48.95 42.28
C ASN A 661 2.22 -47.53 42.00
N ASN A 662 2.70 -46.81 43.03
CA ASN A 662 3.31 -45.49 42.86
C ASN A 662 4.53 -45.55 41.94
N LEU A 663 5.44 -46.51 42.16
CA LEU A 663 6.60 -46.68 41.28
C LEU A 663 6.18 -46.98 39.83
N LEU A 664 5.19 -47.86 39.61
CA LEU A 664 4.70 -48.17 38.26
C LEU A 664 4.05 -46.98 37.56
N LYS A 665 3.41 -46.09 38.32
CA LYS A 665 2.82 -44.84 37.83
C LYS A 665 3.92 -43.88 37.39
N VAL A 666 4.86 -43.58 38.28
CA VAL A 666 6.03 -42.72 37.98
C VAL A 666 6.85 -43.28 36.81
N LYS A 667 7.04 -44.61 36.76
CA LYS A 667 7.70 -45.31 35.64
C LYS A 667 6.93 -45.11 34.33
N GLY A 668 5.60 -45.17 34.36
CA GLY A 668 4.76 -44.88 33.19
C GLY A 668 4.84 -43.44 32.73
N ASP A 669 4.73 -42.48 33.65
CA ASP A 669 4.82 -41.04 33.36
C ASP A 669 6.19 -40.69 32.76
N PHE A 670 7.26 -41.27 33.29
CA PHE A 670 8.61 -41.14 32.74
C PHE A 670 8.73 -41.68 31.31
N LEU A 671 8.12 -42.83 31.00
CA LEU A 671 8.13 -43.37 29.63
C LEU A 671 7.34 -42.50 28.65
N THR A 672 6.27 -41.83 29.09
CA THR A 672 5.55 -40.82 28.28
C THR A 672 6.43 -39.60 28.03
N LEU A 673 7.07 -39.08 29.08
CA LEU A 673 8.04 -37.98 28.96
C LEU A 673 9.16 -38.33 27.96
N ARG A 674 9.67 -39.57 28.02
CA ARG A 674 10.66 -40.10 27.07
C ARG A 674 10.16 -40.12 25.64
N GLU A 675 8.90 -40.51 25.42
CA GLU A 675 8.29 -40.55 24.09
C GLU A 675 8.16 -39.13 23.50
N GLU A 676 7.75 -38.16 24.30
CA GLU A 676 7.72 -36.75 23.90
C GLU A 676 9.12 -36.19 23.61
N ALA A 677 10.10 -36.53 24.45
CA ALA A 677 11.50 -36.18 24.23
C ALA A 677 11.98 -36.74 22.89
N ILE A 678 11.77 -38.03 22.60
CA ILE A 678 12.14 -38.66 21.33
C ILE A 678 11.51 -37.94 20.13
N LYS A 679 10.23 -37.55 20.20
CA LYS A 679 9.56 -36.82 19.11
C LYS A 679 10.22 -35.46 18.87
N LYS A 680 10.50 -34.70 19.92
CA LYS A 680 11.15 -33.39 19.82
C LYS A 680 12.59 -33.50 19.33
N LEU A 681 13.33 -34.51 19.80
CA LEU A 681 14.68 -34.83 19.35
C LEU A 681 14.72 -35.25 17.88
N GLN A 682 13.74 -36.03 17.42
CA GLN A 682 13.59 -36.37 16.00
C GLN A 682 13.34 -35.13 15.15
N ASN A 683 12.49 -34.19 15.60
CA ASN A 683 12.29 -32.93 14.90
C ASN A 683 13.58 -32.12 14.81
N CYS A 684 14.35 -32.02 15.91
CA CYS A 684 15.67 -31.39 15.92
C CYS A 684 16.61 -32.07 14.90
N CYS A 685 16.65 -33.40 14.88
CA CYS A 685 17.51 -34.18 13.97
C CYS A 685 17.12 -33.99 12.50
N ASN A 686 15.83 -34.03 12.16
CA ASN A 686 15.33 -33.83 10.79
C ASN A 686 15.64 -32.41 10.27
N HIS A 687 15.57 -31.40 11.14
CA HIS A 687 15.92 -30.02 10.78
C HIS A 687 17.44 -29.82 10.60
N LEU A 688 18.26 -30.55 11.37
CA LEU A 688 19.71 -30.60 11.20
C LEU A 688 20.10 -31.29 9.87
N GLU A 689 19.51 -32.44 9.54
CA GLU A 689 19.72 -33.15 8.26
C GLU A 689 19.34 -32.30 7.04
N SER A 690 18.17 -31.65 7.07
CA SER A 690 17.73 -30.71 6.01
C SER A 690 18.68 -29.53 5.82
N SER A 691 19.48 -29.19 6.83
CA SER A 691 20.45 -28.10 6.77
C SER A 691 21.80 -28.58 6.20
N ILE A 692 22.18 -29.83 6.47
CA ILE A 692 23.40 -30.50 5.97
C ILE A 692 23.26 -30.91 4.48
N ASP A 693 22.09 -31.36 4.01
CA ASP A 693 21.89 -31.69 2.58
C ASP A 693 21.93 -30.46 1.66
N LYS A 694 21.66 -29.26 2.18
CA LYS A 694 21.86 -27.99 1.46
C LYS A 694 23.34 -27.59 1.34
N GLU A 695 24.20 -28.17 2.17
CA GLU A 695 25.62 -27.85 2.34
C GLU A 695 26.50 -28.43 1.22
N LYS A 696 26.03 -29.45 0.48
CA LYS A 696 26.74 -29.97 -0.71
C LYS A 696 26.77 -29.00 -1.90
N ASN A 697 25.95 -27.95 -1.90
CA ASN A 697 25.92 -26.97 -3.00
C ASN A 697 26.32 -25.54 -2.62
N ILE A 698 26.38 -25.14 -1.34
CA ILE A 698 26.79 -23.78 -0.94
C ILE A 698 27.44 -23.82 0.46
N ARG A 699 28.69 -23.37 0.61
CA ARG A 699 29.40 -23.24 1.90
C ARG A 699 29.09 -21.87 2.53
N ASP A 700 28.22 -21.80 3.55
CA ASP A 700 27.88 -20.52 4.21
C ASP A 700 27.57 -20.64 5.72
N MET A 701 27.84 -19.54 6.44
CA MET A 701 27.75 -19.30 7.90
C MET A 701 26.35 -19.41 8.54
N LYS A 702 25.28 -19.60 7.74
CA LYS A 702 23.88 -19.74 8.21
C LYS A 702 23.58 -21.10 8.84
N THR A 703 24.33 -22.13 8.47
CA THR A 703 24.09 -23.51 8.91
C THR A 703 24.44 -23.71 10.39
N SER A 704 25.49 -23.05 10.93
CA SER A 704 25.91 -23.23 12.34
C SER A 704 24.94 -22.61 13.37
N LYS A 705 24.32 -21.46 13.07
CA LYS A 705 23.29 -20.84 13.94
C LYS A 705 22.01 -21.67 14.04
N LEU A 706 21.67 -22.42 13.00
CA LEU A 706 20.55 -23.36 13.06
C LEU A 706 20.91 -24.55 13.95
N THR A 707 22.15 -25.04 13.83
CA THR A 707 22.70 -26.14 14.64
C THR A 707 22.69 -25.80 16.14
N ASP A 708 23.03 -24.57 16.54
CA ASP A 708 23.02 -24.13 17.95
C ASP A 708 21.60 -23.98 18.54
N LYS A 709 20.63 -23.46 17.77
CA LYS A 709 19.22 -23.39 18.21
C LYS A 709 18.68 -24.77 18.58
N TYR A 710 18.91 -25.77 17.73
CA TYR A 710 18.45 -27.13 17.98
C TYR A 710 19.30 -27.85 19.04
N THR A 711 20.55 -27.43 19.26
CA THR A 711 21.40 -27.91 20.37
C THR A 711 20.92 -27.41 21.73
N LYS A 712 20.46 -26.15 21.83
CA LYS A 712 19.83 -25.60 23.04
C LYS A 712 18.47 -26.23 23.34
N GLU A 713 17.63 -26.42 22.31
CA GLU A 713 16.37 -27.17 22.43
C GLU A 713 16.63 -28.63 22.89
N PHE A 714 17.68 -29.26 22.36
CA PHE A 714 18.16 -30.58 22.78
C PHE A 714 18.57 -30.61 24.27
N GLN A 715 19.30 -29.61 24.76
CA GLN A 715 19.69 -29.51 26.16
C GLN A 715 18.49 -29.30 27.11
N SER A 716 17.52 -28.46 26.74
CA SER A 716 16.29 -28.27 27.53
C SER A 716 15.47 -29.56 27.64
N ILE A 717 15.43 -30.35 26.57
CA ILE A 717 14.81 -31.68 26.57
C ILE A 717 15.57 -32.62 27.51
N LEU A 718 16.91 -32.59 27.50
CA LEU A 718 17.75 -33.39 28.39
C LEU A 718 17.55 -33.05 29.87
N VAL A 719 17.44 -31.77 30.23
CA VAL A 719 17.21 -31.35 31.63
C VAL A 719 15.89 -31.91 32.15
N LYS A 720 14.78 -31.70 31.41
CA LYS A 720 13.47 -32.25 31.80
C LYS A 720 13.47 -33.76 31.87
N TYR A 721 14.17 -34.42 30.93
CA TYR A 721 14.34 -35.87 30.95
C TYR A 721 15.12 -36.35 32.18
N ASN A 722 16.20 -35.66 32.55
CA ASN A 722 17.00 -35.98 33.73
C ASN A 722 16.24 -35.74 35.04
N ASP A 723 15.41 -34.70 35.11
CA ASP A 723 14.54 -34.45 36.27
C ASP A 723 13.54 -35.59 36.47
N GLY A 724 12.88 -36.02 35.38
CA GLY A 724 11.99 -37.18 35.42
C GLY A 724 12.71 -38.47 35.80
N LEU A 725 13.97 -38.64 35.34
CA LEU A 725 14.79 -39.80 35.70
C LEU A 725 15.20 -39.77 37.17
N LEU A 726 15.51 -38.59 37.71
CA LEU A 726 15.82 -38.39 39.11
C LEU A 726 14.62 -38.72 40.01
N GLU A 727 13.41 -38.32 39.60
CA GLU A 727 12.18 -38.66 40.30
C GLU A 727 11.90 -40.17 40.30
N LEU A 728 12.06 -40.83 39.14
CA LEU A 728 11.98 -42.29 39.04
C LEU A 728 13.01 -42.98 39.95
N ASN A 729 14.23 -42.45 40.00
CA ASN A 729 15.31 -42.98 40.82
C ASN A 729 15.00 -42.88 42.33
N LYS A 730 14.48 -41.72 42.78
CA LYS A 730 14.07 -41.51 44.18
C LYS A 730 12.97 -42.50 44.60
N ASN A 731 11.96 -42.68 43.76
CA ASN A 731 10.86 -43.63 44.02
C ASN A 731 11.36 -45.08 44.05
N TYR A 732 12.28 -45.45 43.16
CA TYR A 732 12.87 -46.78 43.14
C TYR A 732 13.66 -47.08 44.43
N TYR A 733 14.56 -46.19 44.87
CA TYR A 733 15.34 -46.42 46.09
C TYR A 733 14.46 -46.42 47.34
N SER A 734 13.41 -45.60 47.36
CA SER A 734 12.40 -45.63 48.42
C SER A 734 11.72 -47.00 48.49
N LEU A 735 11.20 -47.51 47.37
CA LEU A 735 10.57 -48.82 47.32
C LEU A 735 11.54 -49.94 47.68
N LYS A 736 12.79 -49.88 47.21
CA LYS A 736 13.81 -50.88 47.55
C LYS A 736 14.06 -50.96 49.05
N LYS A 737 14.20 -49.80 49.71
CA LYS A 737 14.36 -49.74 51.17
C LYS A 737 13.15 -50.35 51.88
N ILE A 738 11.94 -49.99 51.42
CA ILE A 738 10.68 -50.52 51.96
C ILE A 738 10.60 -52.04 51.81
N VAL A 739 10.89 -52.59 50.63
CA VAL A 739 10.89 -54.03 50.38
C VAL A 739 11.95 -54.74 51.25
N GLN A 740 13.12 -54.12 51.45
CA GLN A 740 14.18 -54.65 52.32
C GLN A 740 13.78 -54.69 53.80
N GLU A 741 13.11 -53.66 54.29
CA GLU A 741 12.59 -53.57 55.67
C GLU A 741 11.41 -54.52 55.92
N ASN A 742 10.87 -55.15 54.86
CA ASN A 742 9.71 -56.05 54.89
C ASN A 742 10.02 -57.44 54.27
N LYS A 743 11.29 -57.88 54.29
CA LYS A 743 11.75 -59.15 53.70
C LYS A 743 11.09 -60.41 54.26
N GLU A 744 10.55 -60.34 55.46
CA GLU A 744 9.83 -61.45 56.10
C GLU A 744 8.47 -61.74 55.45
N LEU A 745 7.95 -60.84 54.62
CA LEU A 745 6.73 -61.07 53.83
C LEU A 745 7.10 -61.74 52.51
N GLU A 746 6.53 -62.91 52.24
CA GLU A 746 6.70 -63.63 50.97
C GLU A 746 6.37 -62.77 49.74
N VAL A 747 5.36 -61.90 49.87
CA VAL A 747 4.95 -60.93 48.84
C VAL A 747 6.08 -59.94 48.51
N SER A 748 6.88 -59.51 49.49
CA SER A 748 8.02 -58.61 49.26
C SER A 748 9.09 -59.29 48.41
N LEU A 749 9.36 -60.58 48.64
CA LEU A 749 10.32 -61.37 47.85
C LEU A 749 9.83 -61.56 46.41
N ILE A 750 8.53 -61.80 46.22
CA ILE A 750 7.95 -61.92 44.87
C ILE A 750 8.00 -60.57 44.12
N ILE A 751 7.67 -59.46 44.80
CA ILE A 751 7.77 -58.10 44.23
C ILE A 751 9.22 -57.77 43.87
N GLU A 752 10.18 -58.13 44.73
CA GLU A 752 11.61 -57.96 44.50
C GLU A 752 12.05 -58.68 43.21
N ASN A 753 11.48 -59.85 42.93
CA ASN A 753 11.75 -60.62 41.73
C ASN A 753 11.03 -60.07 40.48
N ILE A 754 9.73 -59.74 40.55
CA ILE A 754 8.95 -59.22 39.41
C ILE A 754 9.55 -57.90 38.92
N LEU A 755 9.78 -56.96 39.84
CA LEU A 755 10.36 -55.66 39.52
C LEU A 755 11.89 -55.71 39.39
N LYS A 756 12.49 -56.89 39.62
CA LYS A 756 13.92 -57.14 39.57
C LYS A 756 14.72 -56.12 40.38
N LEU A 757 14.26 -55.75 41.58
CA LEU A 757 14.80 -54.61 42.34
C LEU A 757 16.29 -54.76 42.67
N ASN A 758 16.84 -55.97 42.74
CA ASN A 758 18.27 -56.18 42.97
C ASN A 758 19.14 -56.09 41.71
N SER A 759 18.55 -56.33 40.54
CA SER A 759 19.21 -56.21 39.23
C SER A 759 18.66 -55.04 38.42
N PHE A 760 17.93 -54.11 39.04
CA PHE A 760 17.33 -52.97 38.38
C PHE A 760 18.45 -52.06 37.88
N ASN A 761 18.61 -52.03 36.56
CA ASN A 761 19.67 -51.29 35.93
C ASN A 761 19.13 -49.94 35.46
N LEU A 762 19.39 -48.89 36.25
CA LEU A 762 19.03 -47.52 35.89
C LEU A 762 19.66 -47.07 34.57
N ASP A 763 20.80 -47.67 34.17
CA ASP A 763 21.50 -47.32 32.94
C ASP A 763 20.70 -47.67 31.68
N LYS A 764 19.73 -48.59 31.76
CA LYS A 764 18.75 -48.84 30.68
C LYS A 764 17.84 -47.62 30.41
N TYR A 765 17.72 -46.72 31.39
CA TYR A 765 16.94 -45.49 31.31
C TYR A 765 17.82 -44.25 31.03
N LYS A 766 19.15 -44.34 31.22
CA LYS A 766 20.13 -43.25 31.02
C LYS A 766 20.58 -43.03 29.57
N ILE A 767 19.94 -43.65 28.58
CA ILE A 767 20.53 -43.81 27.24
C ILE A 767 20.63 -42.47 26.49
N PHE A 768 21.76 -41.81 26.63
CA PHE A 768 22.36 -40.93 25.63
C PHE A 768 23.83 -41.34 25.54
N LYS A 769 24.08 -42.46 24.86
CA LYS A 769 25.36 -43.16 24.93
C LYS A 769 26.48 -42.41 24.19
N PHE A 770 26.13 -41.52 23.25
CA PHE A 770 27.12 -40.74 22.49
C PHE A 770 26.99 -39.23 22.63
N ALA A 771 25.81 -38.68 22.97
CA ALA A 771 25.67 -37.24 23.19
C ALA A 771 26.32 -36.71 24.49
N ILE A 772 26.80 -37.58 25.39
CA ILE A 772 27.30 -37.19 26.73
C ILE A 772 28.72 -37.73 27.03
N ASN A 773 29.35 -38.50 26.15
CA ASN A 773 30.75 -38.93 26.33
C ASN A 773 31.77 -37.82 25.97
N SER A 774 31.65 -36.66 26.62
CA SER A 774 32.77 -35.72 26.74
C SER A 774 33.18 -35.67 28.21
N GLN A 775 34.06 -36.58 28.61
CA GLN A 775 34.78 -36.45 29.87
C GLN A 775 35.89 -35.39 29.79
N GLU A 776 36.07 -34.73 28.64
CA GLU A 776 36.90 -33.55 28.43
C GLU A 776 36.29 -32.78 27.25
N GLY A 777 36.09 -31.47 27.40
CA GLY A 777 35.40 -30.60 26.44
C GLY A 777 36.06 -30.50 25.06
N THR A 778 35.91 -31.53 24.21
CA THR A 778 36.63 -31.64 22.93
C THR A 778 35.82 -32.21 21.76
N ARG A 779 34.49 -32.02 21.70
CA ARG A 779 33.73 -32.23 20.45
C ARG A 779 32.85 -31.04 20.11
N ILE A 780 33.09 -30.45 18.94
CA ILE A 780 32.53 -29.17 18.49
C ILE A 780 31.33 -29.36 17.53
N GLN A 781 30.97 -30.58 17.08
CA GLN A 781 29.76 -30.79 16.26
C GLN A 781 29.06 -32.14 16.53
N LEU A 782 27.72 -32.09 16.67
CA LEU A 782 26.81 -33.24 16.72
C LEU A 782 26.57 -33.77 15.29
N ASN A 783 26.91 -35.04 15.04
CA ASN A 783 26.67 -35.70 13.76
C ASN A 783 25.21 -36.21 13.69
N SER A 784 24.45 -35.80 12.66
CA SER A 784 23.04 -36.19 12.49
C SER A 784 22.84 -37.70 12.39
N ASN A 785 23.78 -38.44 11.79
CA ASN A 785 23.72 -39.90 11.72
C ASN A 785 23.86 -40.53 13.11
N MET A 786 24.74 -39.99 13.96
CA MET A 786 24.92 -40.48 15.33
C MET A 786 23.71 -40.13 16.22
N MET A 787 23.10 -38.95 16.03
CA MET A 787 21.85 -38.59 16.71
C MET A 787 20.69 -39.48 16.26
N SER A 788 20.60 -39.79 14.95
CA SER A 788 19.58 -40.68 14.40
C SER A 788 19.75 -42.11 14.93
N GLU A 789 20.98 -42.62 15.02
CA GLU A 789 21.29 -43.92 15.66
C GLU A 789 20.91 -43.92 17.16
N ASP A 790 21.25 -42.87 17.90
CA ASP A 790 20.86 -42.72 19.32
C ASP A 790 19.33 -42.62 19.48
N ILE A 791 18.62 -41.87 18.62
CA ILE A 791 17.16 -41.77 18.62
C ILE A 791 16.50 -43.12 18.28
N ASN A 792 17.04 -43.86 17.31
CA ASN A 792 16.55 -45.18 16.95
C ASN A 792 16.80 -46.21 18.06
N SER A 793 17.96 -46.16 18.70
CA SER A 793 18.27 -46.96 19.90
C SER A 793 17.36 -46.60 21.07
N LEU A 794 17.12 -45.32 21.31
CA LEU A 794 16.19 -44.79 22.31
C LEU A 794 14.75 -45.28 22.06
N ARG A 795 14.30 -45.28 20.81
CA ARG A 795 12.96 -45.71 20.39
C ARG A 795 12.80 -47.23 20.50
N LYS A 796 13.81 -48.00 20.11
CA LYS A 796 13.84 -49.47 20.27
C LYS A 796 13.75 -49.84 21.75
N ASN A 797 14.61 -49.25 22.58
CA ASN A 797 14.58 -49.46 24.03
C ASN A 797 13.27 -48.99 24.67
N LEU A 798 12.66 -47.89 24.21
CA LEU A 798 11.37 -47.41 24.72
C LEU A 798 10.26 -48.45 24.51
N ASN A 799 10.21 -49.10 23.34
CA ASN A 799 9.22 -50.13 23.06
C ASN A 799 9.41 -51.37 23.96
N ASP A 800 10.66 -51.79 24.13
CA ASP A 800 11.02 -52.90 25.03
C ASP A 800 10.66 -52.58 26.49
N LEU A 801 10.93 -51.35 26.94
CA LEU A 801 10.61 -50.87 28.28
C LEU A 801 9.10 -50.69 28.52
N LYS A 802 8.33 -50.29 27.50
CA LYS A 802 6.87 -50.25 27.55
C LYS A 802 6.28 -51.66 27.63
N LEU A 803 6.86 -52.62 26.90
CA LEU A 803 6.49 -54.04 27.00
C LEU A 803 6.83 -54.59 28.38
N GLU A 804 8.01 -54.31 28.92
CA GLU A 804 8.41 -54.69 30.28
C GLU A 804 7.45 -54.09 31.33
N LEU A 805 7.14 -52.80 31.26
CA LEU A 805 6.16 -52.15 32.15
C LEU A 805 4.77 -52.80 32.07
N ASN A 806 4.33 -53.14 30.86
CA ASN A 806 3.03 -53.80 30.67
C ASN A 806 3.04 -55.23 31.22
N GLN A 807 4.15 -55.95 31.09
CA GLN A 807 4.32 -57.28 31.65
C GLN A 807 4.38 -57.24 33.18
N GLU A 808 5.17 -56.33 33.77
CA GLU A 808 5.21 -56.09 35.23
C GLU A 808 3.81 -55.75 35.77
N LYS A 809 3.07 -54.84 35.11
CA LYS A 809 1.68 -54.50 35.47
C LYS A 809 0.74 -55.71 35.39
N LYS A 810 0.97 -56.62 34.44
CA LYS A 810 0.17 -57.83 34.25
C LYS A 810 0.47 -58.89 35.32
N GLU A 811 1.74 -59.13 35.61
CA GLU A 811 2.22 -60.06 36.64
C GLU A 811 1.83 -59.60 38.05
N LEU A 812 1.91 -58.29 38.33
CA LEU A 812 1.46 -57.72 39.60
C LEU A 812 -0.07 -57.75 39.74
N LYS A 813 -0.83 -57.60 38.65
CA LYS A 813 -2.29 -57.79 38.67
C LYS A 813 -2.70 -59.24 38.96
N SER A 814 -1.91 -60.24 38.55
CA SER A 814 -2.14 -61.63 38.97
C SER A 814 -1.78 -61.84 40.45
N LEU A 815 -0.77 -61.15 40.96
CA LEU A 815 -0.38 -61.22 42.36
C LEU A 815 -1.39 -60.57 43.31
N ALA A 816 -2.03 -59.48 42.89
CA ALA A 816 -3.07 -58.79 43.66
C ALA A 816 -4.44 -59.52 43.68
N LYS A 817 -4.59 -60.59 42.90
CA LYS A 817 -5.79 -61.46 42.85
C LYS A 817 -5.68 -62.71 43.73
N VAL A 818 -4.48 -63.03 44.21
CA VAL A 818 -4.17 -64.09 45.18
C VAL A 818 -4.10 -63.47 46.57
#